data_AF-A0AAW0A3S1-F1
#
_entry.id   AF-A0AAW0A3S1-F1
#
_cell.length_a   1.000
_cell.length_b   1.000
_cell.length_c   1.000
_cell.angle_alpha   90.00
_cell.angle_beta   90.00
_cell.angle_gamma   90.00
#
_symmetry.space_group_name_H-M   'P 1'
#
loop_
_entity.id
_entity.type
_entity.pdbx_description
1 polymer ?
#
loop_
_entity_poly.entity_id
_entity_poly.type
_entity_poly.pdbx_seq_one_letter_code
_entity_poly.pdbx_strand_id
1 'polypeptide(L)'
;MKRSSTSNESTDESGHVLITKRLPTQSLSPFLPWPYSSRSVLGVDSFLNVPSNVLVDKTVCIINLPERFQCLLLRPPQFSKTTFLSTLYHFYDLHGAMLFEKRFASRAVVTEASISVPHSQHLSLMFDLSTIYVYTDLVGLVTNLTNQINLDLWNFLDKYANDLGVSDPDIYLGDTDDDLEHMFVKIFELVKASGHTLFVAVDNYDAPTRVRTFAARAERPDSYQDFATAREIELALNSSFWEPLMKATSVIHKLCITGVVLIDYPALRNLDDALMPALHNACGYTDDEALFYAQSLLQDPPSLAELQPLCGKFLFTNAAASMPQPLIHPRLLLNYIFDAGSDRALVDRQSYKLLSDLFKMVPQASNAVPGSITVEELILLVATGGVQAYDDRVPPFDLDATSIVNWSMLRLAGALTYDRETEDTLRITSKAALSLIHTCVDDLFSECHHLGFIFYNALRSFTILGDPEPLLDILLNVFRRLTPQCFGSQREPNLQGVFELIFCNSHCQQWRRVVEPMILRAPGSMMSVEVQIPAYQTDKVLTLKLTTLTLCGIWLALHPNDDKPTAHDLEGFYNELVFRSGDELLEMPYHVWSPTLETMETRLVGSFFDEELPENPHFLAVGGAHVLLRQRPRDEQGE
;
A
#
# COMPACT_ATOMS: atom_id res chain seq x y z
N MET A 1 -8.79 -29.16 -46.37
CA MET A 1 -7.65 -29.66 -45.56
C MET A 1 -7.72 -29.00 -44.20
N LYS A 2 -7.97 -29.79 -43.15
CA LYS A 2 -8.00 -29.35 -41.74
C LYS A 2 -6.60 -28.82 -41.33
N ARG A 3 -6.53 -27.68 -40.66
CA ARG A 3 -5.41 -27.35 -39.76
C ARG A 3 -6.00 -27.06 -38.39
N SER A 4 -5.72 -27.98 -37.48
CA SER A 4 -6.04 -27.94 -36.05
C SER A 4 -5.24 -26.86 -35.34
N SER A 5 -5.92 -25.98 -34.62
CA SER A 5 -5.33 -25.12 -33.59
C SER A 5 -5.28 -25.90 -32.27
N THR A 6 -4.09 -26.32 -31.85
CA THR A 6 -3.85 -26.92 -30.53
C THR A 6 -3.55 -25.82 -29.53
N SER A 7 -4.38 -25.70 -28.50
CA SER A 7 -4.09 -25.00 -27.25
C SER A 7 -3.10 -25.84 -26.44
N ASN A 8 -1.98 -25.26 -26.01
CA ASN A 8 -1.10 -25.88 -25.04
C ASN A 8 -1.51 -25.36 -23.65
N GLU A 9 -2.20 -26.20 -22.90
CA GLU A 9 -2.38 -26.05 -21.46
C GLU A 9 -1.22 -26.77 -20.78
N SER A 10 -0.43 -26.06 -19.95
CA SER A 10 0.54 -26.67 -19.05
C SER A 10 0.00 -26.55 -17.63
N THR A 11 -0.37 -27.68 -17.05
CA THR A 11 -0.76 -27.84 -15.64
C THR A 11 0.42 -28.38 -14.84
N ASP A 12 0.64 -27.84 -13.65
CA ASP A 12 1.60 -28.33 -12.66
C ASP A 12 0.91 -28.54 -11.29
N GLU A 13 1.54 -29.32 -10.41
CA GLU A 13 1.09 -29.82 -9.11
C GLU A 13 0.67 -28.73 -8.09
N SER A 14 0.87 -27.44 -8.41
CA SER A 14 0.42 -26.29 -7.61
C SER A 14 -0.98 -25.75 -8.00
N GLY A 15 -1.61 -26.29 -9.05
CA GLY A 15 -3.01 -25.99 -9.40
C GLY A 15 -3.27 -24.62 -10.03
N HIS A 16 -2.23 -23.86 -10.39
CA HIS A 16 -2.35 -22.57 -11.07
C HIS A 16 -2.45 -22.76 -12.60
N VAL A 17 -3.53 -22.24 -13.22
CA VAL A 17 -3.72 -22.28 -14.69
C VAL A 17 -3.63 -20.88 -15.28
N LEU A 18 -2.65 -20.69 -16.17
CA LEU A 18 -2.47 -19.48 -16.96
C LEU A 18 -3.38 -19.50 -18.19
N ILE A 19 -4.37 -18.60 -18.26
CA ILE A 19 -5.10 -18.33 -19.51
C ILE A 19 -4.31 -17.28 -20.30
N THR A 20 -3.24 -17.70 -21.00
CA THR A 20 -2.59 -16.84 -21.99
C THR A 20 -3.25 -17.04 -23.35
N LYS A 21 -4.09 -16.10 -23.77
CA LYS A 21 -4.40 -15.98 -25.19
C LYS A 21 -3.27 -15.17 -25.83
N ARG A 22 -2.43 -15.82 -26.66
CA ARG A 22 -1.33 -15.15 -27.40
C ARG A 22 -1.82 -13.84 -28.02
N LEU A 23 -1.23 -12.72 -27.62
CA LEU A 23 -1.44 -11.45 -28.30
C LEU A 23 -0.55 -11.37 -29.56
N PRO A 24 -1.09 -10.91 -30.70
CA PRO A 24 -0.28 -10.59 -31.86
C PRO A 24 0.49 -9.30 -31.63
N THR A 25 1.75 -9.30 -32.04
CA THR A 25 2.58 -8.11 -32.21
C THR A 25 1.87 -7.09 -33.11
N GLN A 26 1.46 -5.94 -32.57
CA GLN A 26 1.30 -4.71 -33.35
C GLN A 26 1.42 -3.48 -32.43
N SER A 27 2.23 -2.54 -32.89
CA SER A 27 2.68 -1.33 -32.20
C SER A 27 1.54 -0.46 -31.69
N LEU A 28 1.61 -0.02 -30.43
CA LEU A 28 0.74 1.01 -29.88
C LEU A 28 1.50 2.34 -29.80
N SER A 29 1.09 3.29 -30.64
CA SER A 29 1.38 4.72 -30.51
C SER A 29 0.53 5.37 -29.40
N PRO A 30 0.93 6.53 -28.86
CA PRO A 30 0.40 7.05 -27.60
C PRO A 30 -0.79 8.01 -27.79
N PHE A 31 -1.63 8.10 -26.74
CA PHE A 31 -2.71 9.07 -26.48
C PHE A 31 -4.05 8.97 -27.25
N LEU A 32 -5.10 8.59 -26.52
CA LEU A 32 -6.31 9.40 -26.24
C LEU A 32 -7.08 8.77 -25.06
N PRO A 33 -7.81 9.55 -24.24
CA PRO A 33 -8.46 9.09 -23.01
C PRO A 33 -9.70 8.27 -23.37
N TRP A 34 -9.82 7.08 -22.78
CA TRP A 34 -11.02 6.26 -22.97
C TRP A 34 -12.18 6.88 -22.19
N PRO A 35 -13.33 7.15 -22.83
CA PRO A 35 -14.51 7.64 -22.12
C PRO A 35 -15.18 6.48 -21.39
N TYR A 36 -15.53 6.70 -20.12
CA TYR A 36 -16.55 5.91 -19.44
C TYR A 36 -17.87 6.10 -20.19
N SER A 37 -18.21 5.17 -21.08
CA SER A 37 -19.54 5.08 -21.66
C SER A 37 -20.04 3.64 -21.60
N SER A 38 -20.90 3.41 -20.61
CA SER A 38 -22.13 2.61 -20.63
C SER A 38 -22.13 1.14 -21.09
N ARG A 39 -22.83 0.35 -20.28
CA ARG A 39 -23.46 -0.96 -20.54
C ARG A 39 -22.60 -2.22 -20.45
N SER A 40 -22.31 -2.62 -19.22
CA SER A 40 -22.68 -3.93 -18.66
C SER A 40 -22.21 -3.96 -17.21
N VAL A 41 -23.00 -4.51 -16.30
CA VAL A 41 -22.52 -4.94 -14.97
C VAL A 41 -21.17 -5.64 -15.19
N LEU A 42 -20.10 -5.11 -14.58
CA LEU A 42 -18.71 -5.56 -14.77
C LEU A 42 -18.54 -6.99 -14.23
N GLY A 43 -19.02 -7.97 -14.98
CA GLY A 43 -18.85 -9.40 -14.70
C GLY A 43 -17.48 -9.89 -15.13
N VAL A 44 -17.04 -11.04 -14.60
CA VAL A 44 -15.83 -11.75 -15.04
C VAL A 44 -15.81 -11.91 -16.57
N ASP A 45 -16.97 -12.07 -17.22
CA ASP A 45 -17.10 -12.15 -18.69
C ASP A 45 -16.72 -10.85 -19.42
N SER A 46 -16.93 -9.67 -18.80
CA SER A 46 -16.46 -8.39 -19.37
C SER A 46 -14.93 -8.28 -19.31
N PHE A 47 -14.31 -8.85 -18.27
CA PHE A 47 -12.85 -8.89 -18.14
C PHE A 47 -12.20 -9.98 -19.01
N LEU A 48 -12.85 -11.14 -19.19
CA LEU A 48 -12.38 -12.24 -20.04
C LEU A 48 -12.39 -11.91 -21.54
N ASN A 49 -13.22 -10.93 -21.95
CA ASN A 49 -13.34 -10.51 -23.35
C ASN A 49 -12.41 -9.35 -23.72
N VAL A 50 -11.67 -8.77 -22.78
CA VAL A 50 -10.67 -7.75 -23.04
C VAL A 50 -9.30 -8.41 -23.19
N PRO A 51 -8.66 -8.39 -24.38
CA PRO A 51 -7.43 -9.12 -24.66
C PRO A 51 -6.20 -8.76 -23.80
N SER A 52 -6.30 -7.76 -22.92
CA SER A 52 -5.18 -7.17 -22.16
C SER A 52 -5.31 -7.26 -20.64
N ASN A 53 -6.33 -7.92 -20.10
CA ASN A 53 -6.53 -7.99 -18.65
C ASN A 53 -6.08 -9.34 -18.09
N VAL A 54 -4.94 -9.35 -17.39
CA VAL A 54 -4.52 -10.49 -16.57
C VAL A 54 -5.26 -10.40 -15.24
N LEU A 55 -6.01 -11.46 -14.92
CA LEU A 55 -6.79 -11.56 -13.70
C LEU A 55 -6.07 -12.44 -12.69
N VAL A 56 -6.12 -12.02 -11.42
CA VAL A 56 -5.66 -12.84 -10.29
C VAL A 56 -6.72 -13.88 -9.99
N ASP A 57 -6.40 -15.16 -10.13
CA ASP A 57 -7.30 -16.23 -9.69
C ASP A 57 -7.13 -16.49 -8.19
N LYS A 58 -8.15 -16.11 -7.41
CA LYS A 58 -8.22 -16.33 -5.96
C LYS A 58 -9.34 -17.25 -5.54
N THR A 59 -9.72 -18.18 -6.42
CA THR A 59 -10.84 -19.10 -6.14
C THR A 59 -10.55 -20.01 -4.93
N VAL A 60 -9.27 -20.31 -4.66
CA VAL A 60 -8.81 -20.97 -3.41
C VAL A 60 -9.39 -20.31 -2.15
N CYS A 61 -9.41 -18.98 -2.10
CA CYS A 61 -9.87 -18.25 -0.92
C CYS A 61 -11.39 -18.35 -0.73
N ILE A 62 -12.14 -18.69 -1.79
CA ILE A 62 -13.60 -18.78 -1.77
C ILE A 62 -14.06 -20.10 -1.12
N ILE A 63 -13.31 -21.17 -1.33
CA ILE A 63 -13.64 -22.54 -0.87
C ILE A 63 -13.76 -22.62 0.65
N ASN A 64 -12.97 -21.82 1.38
CA ASN A 64 -12.92 -21.84 2.84
C ASN A 64 -13.91 -20.87 3.50
N LEU A 65 -14.79 -20.22 2.73
CA LEU A 65 -15.75 -19.29 3.28
C LEU A 65 -16.94 -20.03 3.91
N PRO A 66 -17.42 -19.59 5.08
CA PRO A 66 -18.56 -20.23 5.72
C PRO A 66 -19.85 -20.00 4.92
N GLU A 67 -20.88 -20.78 5.23
CA GLU A 67 -22.19 -20.69 4.56
C GLU A 67 -22.78 -19.27 4.66
N ARG A 68 -22.65 -18.64 5.83
CA ARG A 68 -23.01 -17.24 6.07
C ARG A 68 -21.78 -16.44 6.47
N PHE A 69 -21.56 -15.30 5.83
CA PHE A 69 -20.47 -14.40 6.18
C PHE A 69 -20.78 -12.94 5.84
N GLN A 70 -20.08 -12.05 6.51
CA GLN A 70 -19.99 -10.64 6.14
C GLN A 70 -18.52 -10.25 6.10
N CYS A 71 -18.02 -9.72 5.00
CA CYS A 71 -16.62 -9.29 4.86
C CYS A 71 -16.49 -7.83 4.48
N LEU A 72 -15.46 -7.20 5.03
CA LEU A 72 -14.95 -5.92 4.61
C LEU A 72 -13.53 -6.12 4.04
N LEU A 73 -13.30 -5.69 2.80
CA LEU A 73 -12.00 -5.81 2.13
C LEU A 73 -11.41 -4.43 1.90
N LEU A 74 -10.65 -3.95 2.90
CA LEU A 74 -9.86 -2.73 2.78
C LEU A 74 -8.47 -3.05 2.26
N ARG A 75 -8.20 -2.63 1.02
CA ARG A 75 -6.89 -2.76 0.37
C ARG A 75 -6.61 -1.52 -0.48
N PRO A 76 -5.35 -1.24 -0.82
CA PRO A 76 -4.98 -0.18 -1.75
C PRO A 76 -5.76 -0.22 -3.08
N PRO A 77 -5.83 0.88 -3.83
CA PRO A 77 -6.39 0.88 -5.17
C PRO A 77 -5.76 -0.21 -6.05
N GLN A 78 -6.53 -0.79 -6.98
CA GLN A 78 -6.01 -1.75 -7.96
C GLN A 78 -5.40 -3.05 -7.38
N PHE A 79 -5.70 -3.36 -6.11
CA PHE A 79 -5.32 -4.61 -5.46
C PHE A 79 -6.23 -5.80 -5.83
N SER A 80 -6.91 -5.76 -6.98
CA SER A 80 -7.84 -6.81 -7.48
C SER A 80 -9.09 -7.06 -6.62
N LYS A 81 -9.51 -6.11 -5.79
CA LYS A 81 -10.76 -6.18 -4.98
C LYS A 81 -12.01 -6.43 -5.84
N THR A 82 -12.25 -5.58 -6.83
CA THR A 82 -13.38 -5.71 -7.78
C THR A 82 -13.37 -7.06 -8.49
N THR A 83 -12.19 -7.54 -8.91
CA THR A 83 -12.05 -8.87 -9.56
C THR A 83 -12.44 -10.00 -8.61
N PHE A 84 -11.99 -9.95 -7.36
CA PHE A 84 -12.35 -10.95 -6.36
C PHE A 84 -13.86 -10.91 -6.04
N LEU A 85 -14.42 -9.71 -5.87
CA LEU A 85 -15.84 -9.51 -5.61
C LEU A 85 -16.72 -10.01 -6.78
N SER A 86 -16.32 -9.73 -8.02
CA SER A 86 -16.97 -10.24 -9.24
C SER A 86 -16.86 -11.77 -9.35
N THR A 87 -15.74 -12.34 -8.89
CA THR A 87 -15.58 -13.80 -8.81
C THR A 87 -16.57 -14.41 -7.82
N LEU A 88 -16.71 -13.83 -6.62
CA LEU A 88 -17.72 -14.25 -5.63
C LEU A 88 -19.14 -14.11 -6.18
N TYR A 89 -19.45 -12.98 -6.84
CA TYR A 89 -20.74 -12.74 -7.49
C TYR A 89 -21.11 -13.87 -8.44
N HIS A 90 -20.21 -14.28 -9.34
CA HIS A 90 -20.49 -15.37 -10.27
C HIS A 90 -20.41 -16.77 -9.65
N PHE A 91 -19.64 -16.95 -8.58
CA PHE A 91 -19.52 -18.23 -7.89
C PHE A 91 -20.82 -18.61 -7.16
N TYR A 92 -21.46 -17.63 -6.53
CA TYR A 92 -22.67 -17.85 -5.74
C TYR A 92 -23.99 -17.67 -6.50
N ASP A 93 -23.95 -17.03 -7.67
CA ASP A 93 -25.12 -16.76 -8.51
C ASP A 93 -25.88 -18.03 -8.92
N LEU A 94 -27.17 -18.06 -8.60
CA LEU A 94 -28.12 -19.13 -8.95
C LEU A 94 -28.08 -19.44 -10.45
N HIS A 95 -28.09 -18.41 -11.30
CA HIS A 95 -28.04 -18.57 -12.76
C HIS A 95 -26.64 -18.94 -13.26
N GLY A 96 -25.64 -18.86 -12.40
CA GLY A 96 -24.26 -19.26 -12.68
C GLY A 96 -24.09 -20.77 -12.86
N ALA A 97 -25.04 -21.60 -12.41
CA ALA A 97 -24.89 -23.06 -12.36
C ALA A 97 -24.47 -23.69 -13.70
N MET A 98 -25.11 -23.31 -14.81
CA MET A 98 -24.79 -23.85 -16.14
C MET A 98 -23.44 -23.36 -16.69
N LEU A 99 -22.95 -22.21 -16.20
CA LEU A 99 -21.68 -21.63 -16.62
C LEU A 99 -20.56 -21.91 -15.62
N PHE A 100 -20.88 -22.51 -14.47
CA PHE A 100 -19.94 -22.73 -13.38
C PHE A 100 -18.78 -23.61 -13.84
N GLU A 101 -19.08 -24.76 -14.44
CA GLU A 101 -18.04 -25.63 -15.00
C GLU A 101 -17.22 -24.90 -16.07
N LYS A 102 -17.87 -24.16 -16.97
CA LYS A 102 -17.14 -23.41 -18.01
C LYS A 102 -16.20 -22.34 -17.43
N ARG A 103 -16.60 -21.68 -16.34
CA ARG A 103 -15.84 -20.59 -15.70
C ARG A 103 -14.76 -21.09 -14.75
N PHE A 104 -14.97 -22.26 -14.12
CA PHE A 104 -14.16 -22.72 -13.00
C PHE A 104 -13.62 -24.16 -13.11
N ALA A 105 -14.13 -25.03 -13.99
CA ALA A 105 -13.72 -26.44 -14.03
C ALA A 105 -12.26 -26.67 -14.45
N SER A 106 -11.67 -25.75 -15.22
CA SER A 106 -10.25 -25.81 -15.57
C SER A 106 -9.32 -25.44 -14.42
N ARG A 107 -9.84 -25.00 -13.28
CA ARG A 107 -9.05 -24.62 -12.10
C ARG A 107 -8.94 -25.84 -11.20
N ALA A 108 -7.75 -26.44 -11.12
CA ALA A 108 -7.50 -27.70 -10.41
C ALA A 108 -8.07 -27.73 -8.98
N VAL A 109 -7.97 -26.61 -8.27
CA VAL A 109 -8.49 -26.45 -6.90
C VAL A 109 -10.02 -26.52 -6.86
N VAL A 110 -10.70 -25.96 -7.87
CA VAL A 110 -12.17 -26.02 -7.95
C VAL A 110 -12.60 -27.42 -8.37
N THR A 111 -11.85 -28.13 -9.21
CA THR A 111 -12.23 -29.48 -9.63
C THR A 111 -12.29 -30.47 -8.46
N GLU A 112 -11.43 -30.31 -7.45
CA GLU A 112 -11.40 -31.16 -6.25
C GLU A 112 -12.35 -30.65 -5.14
N ALA A 113 -12.47 -29.33 -4.96
CA ALA A 113 -13.32 -28.73 -3.93
C ALA A 113 -14.80 -28.54 -4.34
N SER A 114 -15.11 -28.43 -5.64
CA SER A 114 -16.50 -28.22 -6.14
C SER A 114 -17.43 -29.40 -5.85
N ILE A 115 -16.88 -30.57 -5.53
CA ILE A 115 -17.66 -31.75 -5.08
C ILE A 115 -18.29 -31.50 -3.70
N SER A 116 -17.73 -30.58 -2.89
CA SER A 116 -18.10 -30.36 -1.49
C SER A 116 -18.54 -28.92 -1.18
N VAL A 117 -18.16 -27.92 -1.98
CA VAL A 117 -18.44 -26.50 -1.67
C VAL A 117 -19.78 -26.08 -2.28
N PRO A 118 -20.73 -25.56 -1.48
CA PRO A 118 -21.97 -25.03 -2.00
C PRO A 118 -21.73 -23.84 -2.94
N HIS A 119 -22.17 -23.96 -4.20
CA HIS A 119 -22.07 -22.91 -5.23
C HIS A 119 -23.42 -22.69 -5.91
N SER A 120 -23.58 -21.57 -6.60
CA SER A 120 -24.81 -21.22 -7.35
C SER A 120 -26.11 -21.35 -6.54
N GLN A 121 -26.12 -20.84 -5.31
CA GLN A 121 -27.22 -21.01 -4.35
C GLN A 121 -28.05 -19.75 -4.11
N HIS A 122 -27.51 -18.59 -4.48
CA HIS A 122 -28.04 -17.30 -4.04
C HIS A 122 -28.42 -16.44 -5.24
N LEU A 123 -29.47 -15.62 -5.07
CA LEU A 123 -29.71 -14.52 -5.98
C LEU A 123 -28.64 -13.46 -5.68
N SER A 124 -27.78 -13.18 -6.65
CA SER A 124 -26.63 -12.29 -6.48
C SER A 124 -26.98 -10.87 -6.89
N LEU A 125 -26.80 -9.93 -5.96
CA LEU A 125 -27.02 -8.48 -6.10
C LEU A 125 -25.68 -7.76 -5.94
N MET A 126 -25.34 -6.86 -6.86
CA MET A 126 -24.10 -6.11 -6.85
C MET A 126 -24.39 -4.61 -6.96
N PHE A 127 -23.82 -3.84 -6.05
CA PHE A 127 -23.82 -2.38 -6.06
C PHE A 127 -22.42 -1.88 -6.42
N ASP A 128 -22.31 -0.99 -7.39
CA ASP A 128 -21.05 -0.32 -7.74
C ASP A 128 -21.16 1.18 -7.42
N LEU A 129 -20.52 1.60 -6.34
CA LEU A 129 -20.59 3.01 -5.89
C LEU A 129 -19.55 3.90 -6.59
N SER A 130 -18.72 3.36 -7.49
CA SER A 130 -17.67 4.12 -8.17
C SER A 130 -18.20 5.16 -9.17
N THR A 131 -19.45 5.00 -9.61
CA THR A 131 -20.11 5.88 -10.59
C THR A 131 -20.81 7.09 -9.95
N ILE A 132 -20.87 7.14 -8.62
CA ILE A 132 -21.52 8.23 -7.89
C ILE A 132 -20.67 9.49 -8.02
N TYR A 133 -21.21 10.48 -8.73
CA TYR A 133 -20.57 11.79 -8.92
C TYR A 133 -20.88 12.69 -7.73
N VAL A 134 -19.83 13.25 -7.13
CA VAL A 134 -19.92 14.09 -5.92
C VAL A 134 -19.71 15.57 -6.23
N TYR A 135 -19.80 15.94 -7.52
CA TYR A 135 -19.68 17.32 -7.98
C TYR A 135 -21.00 18.10 -7.91
N THR A 136 -21.89 17.76 -6.97
CA THR A 136 -23.20 18.40 -6.79
C THR A 136 -23.45 18.71 -5.32
N ASP A 137 -24.52 19.45 -5.06
CA ASP A 137 -25.06 19.62 -3.72
C ASP A 137 -25.55 18.30 -3.11
N LEU A 138 -25.90 18.33 -1.82
CA LEU A 138 -26.40 17.16 -1.10
C LEU A 138 -27.63 16.56 -1.78
N VAL A 139 -28.51 17.40 -2.33
CA VAL A 139 -29.70 16.96 -3.06
C VAL A 139 -29.30 16.20 -4.33
N GLY A 140 -28.38 16.73 -5.12
CA GLY A 140 -27.85 16.06 -6.31
C GLY A 140 -27.12 14.77 -5.97
N LEU A 141 -26.38 14.72 -4.86
CA LEU A 141 -25.71 13.51 -4.39
C LEU A 141 -26.70 12.42 -4.00
N VAL A 142 -27.71 12.75 -3.18
CA VAL A 142 -28.77 11.81 -2.81
C VAL A 142 -29.51 11.33 -4.05
N THR A 143 -29.82 12.23 -4.99
CA THR A 143 -30.49 11.87 -6.25
C THR A 143 -29.64 10.90 -7.08
N ASN A 144 -28.33 11.13 -7.17
CA ASN A 144 -27.42 10.25 -7.90
C ASN A 144 -27.29 8.88 -7.22
N LEU A 145 -27.09 8.87 -5.90
CA LEU A 145 -27.07 7.66 -5.08
C LEU A 145 -28.36 6.85 -5.29
N THR A 146 -29.52 7.50 -5.20
CA THR A 146 -30.82 6.89 -5.45
C THR A 146 -30.93 6.29 -6.84
N ASN A 147 -30.59 7.05 -7.88
CA ASN A 147 -30.66 6.57 -9.26
C ASN A 147 -29.76 5.36 -9.50
N GLN A 148 -28.53 5.37 -8.97
CA GLN A 148 -27.59 4.28 -9.14
C GLN A 148 -28.06 3.02 -8.41
N ILE A 149 -28.50 3.13 -7.15
CA ILE A 149 -29.05 2.00 -6.39
C ILE A 149 -30.29 1.45 -7.08
N ASN A 150 -31.21 2.31 -7.53
CA ASN A 150 -32.43 1.90 -8.21
C ASN A 150 -32.13 1.15 -9.51
N LEU A 151 -31.12 1.59 -10.26
CA LEU A 151 -30.65 0.90 -11.46
C LEU A 151 -30.12 -0.50 -11.12
N ASP A 152 -29.31 -0.64 -10.08
CA ASP A 152 -28.77 -1.94 -9.65
C ASP A 152 -29.87 -2.89 -9.17
N LEU A 153 -30.87 -2.36 -8.44
CA LEU A 153 -32.06 -3.09 -8.01
C LEU A 153 -32.96 -3.50 -9.19
N TRP A 154 -33.15 -2.63 -10.18
CA TRP A 154 -33.91 -2.94 -11.40
C TRP A 154 -33.21 -4.04 -12.20
N ASN A 155 -31.89 -3.94 -12.40
CA ASN A 155 -31.10 -4.98 -13.07
C ASN A 155 -31.19 -6.34 -12.36
N PHE A 156 -31.21 -6.34 -11.02
CA PHE A 156 -31.43 -7.53 -10.22
C PHE A 156 -32.82 -8.12 -10.46
N LEU A 157 -33.87 -7.30 -10.43
CA LEU A 157 -35.24 -7.77 -10.64
C LEU A 157 -35.43 -8.34 -12.04
N ASP A 158 -34.94 -7.63 -13.07
CA ASP A 158 -34.98 -8.10 -14.47
C ASP A 158 -34.30 -9.48 -14.61
N LYS A 159 -33.13 -9.63 -13.98
CA LYS A 159 -32.38 -10.90 -14.01
C LYS A 159 -33.15 -12.06 -13.37
N TYR A 160 -33.78 -11.86 -12.22
CA TYR A 160 -34.40 -12.95 -11.43
C TYR A 160 -35.94 -12.91 -11.43
N ALA A 161 -36.57 -12.19 -12.36
CA ALA A 161 -38.03 -12.01 -12.39
C ALA A 161 -38.79 -13.34 -12.31
N ASN A 162 -38.34 -14.34 -13.07
CA ASN A 162 -38.93 -15.68 -13.09
C ASN A 162 -38.78 -16.42 -11.75
N ASP A 163 -37.61 -16.35 -11.12
CA ASP A 163 -37.33 -17.01 -9.84
C ASP A 163 -38.12 -16.35 -8.70
N LEU A 164 -38.36 -15.04 -8.81
CA LEU A 164 -39.13 -14.25 -7.85
C LEU A 164 -40.65 -14.29 -8.11
N GLY A 165 -41.11 -14.93 -9.20
CA GLY A 165 -42.52 -15.01 -9.55
C GLY A 165 -43.12 -13.69 -10.05
N VAL A 166 -42.29 -12.77 -10.55
CA VAL A 166 -42.69 -11.47 -11.07
C VAL A 166 -42.92 -11.57 -12.58
N SER A 167 -44.16 -11.30 -13.02
CA SER A 167 -44.55 -11.42 -14.44
C SER A 167 -44.11 -10.21 -15.28
N ASP A 168 -43.97 -9.04 -14.66
CA ASP A 168 -43.56 -7.81 -15.31
C ASP A 168 -42.78 -6.91 -14.31
N PRO A 169 -41.44 -6.86 -14.41
CA PRO A 169 -40.59 -6.03 -13.55
C PRO A 169 -40.92 -4.54 -13.60
N ASP A 170 -41.29 -4.03 -14.78
CA ASP A 170 -41.55 -2.60 -15.00
C ASP A 170 -42.84 -2.16 -14.31
N ILE A 171 -43.85 -3.04 -14.24
CA ILE A 171 -45.08 -2.78 -13.48
C ILE A 171 -44.81 -2.85 -11.98
N TYR A 172 -43.98 -3.79 -11.54
CA TYR A 172 -43.71 -4.01 -10.11
C TYR A 172 -42.91 -2.84 -9.48
N LEU A 173 -42.00 -2.25 -10.26
CA LEU A 173 -41.22 -1.07 -9.88
C LEU A 173 -41.82 0.25 -10.39
N GLY A 174 -43.00 0.20 -11.03
CA GLY A 174 -43.54 1.25 -11.91
C GLY A 174 -43.93 2.59 -11.29
N ASP A 175 -43.81 2.77 -9.97
CA ASP A 175 -43.84 4.08 -9.34
C ASP A 175 -42.42 4.47 -8.92
N THR A 176 -41.71 5.14 -9.83
CA THR A 176 -40.34 5.67 -9.60
C THR A 176 -40.27 6.82 -8.59
N ASP A 177 -41.42 7.24 -8.04
CA ASP A 177 -41.53 8.20 -6.93
C ASP A 177 -41.40 7.53 -5.54
N ASP A 178 -41.30 6.19 -5.48
CA ASP A 178 -41.06 5.48 -4.21
C ASP A 178 -39.66 5.77 -3.66
N ASP A 179 -39.60 6.08 -2.36
CA ASP A 179 -38.34 6.26 -1.61
C ASP A 179 -37.48 4.98 -1.69
N LEU A 180 -36.14 5.13 -1.69
CA LEU A 180 -35.17 4.03 -1.74
C LEU A 180 -35.48 2.91 -0.74
N GLU A 181 -35.89 3.31 0.47
CA GLU A 181 -36.27 2.36 1.52
C GLU A 181 -37.40 1.43 1.07
N HIS A 182 -38.41 1.94 0.35
CA HIS A 182 -39.53 1.15 -0.16
C HIS A 182 -39.08 0.15 -1.22
N MET A 183 -38.18 0.54 -2.11
CA MET A 183 -37.59 -0.34 -3.13
C MET A 183 -36.85 -1.53 -2.50
N PHE A 184 -36.02 -1.26 -1.49
CA PHE A 184 -35.33 -2.30 -0.74
C PHE A 184 -36.32 -3.27 -0.08
N VAL A 185 -37.31 -2.75 0.64
CA VAL A 185 -38.33 -3.58 1.31
C VAL A 185 -39.07 -4.48 0.31
N LYS A 186 -39.55 -3.92 -0.80
CA LYS A 186 -40.25 -4.67 -1.85
C LYS A 186 -39.42 -5.84 -2.37
N ILE A 187 -38.17 -5.59 -2.76
CA ILE A 187 -37.29 -6.63 -3.30
C ILE A 187 -36.97 -7.70 -2.26
N PHE A 188 -36.68 -7.31 -1.02
CA PHE A 188 -36.35 -8.27 0.03
C PHE A 188 -37.55 -9.11 0.46
N GLU A 189 -38.77 -8.55 0.45
CA GLU A 189 -40.00 -9.29 0.66
C GLU A 189 -40.25 -10.31 -0.47
N LEU A 190 -39.98 -9.95 -1.73
CA LEU A 190 -40.05 -10.92 -2.85
C LEU A 190 -39.07 -12.07 -2.68
N VAL A 191 -37.83 -11.77 -2.32
CA VAL A 191 -36.80 -12.79 -2.10
C VAL A 191 -37.21 -13.72 -0.95
N LYS A 192 -37.74 -13.14 0.14
CA LYS A 192 -38.25 -13.91 1.27
C LYS A 192 -39.45 -14.78 0.89
N ALA A 193 -40.40 -14.25 0.12
CA ALA A 193 -41.62 -14.94 -0.31
C ALA A 193 -41.34 -16.08 -1.28
N SER A 194 -40.33 -15.94 -2.14
CA SER A 194 -39.86 -16.99 -3.04
C SER A 194 -39.00 -18.07 -2.34
N GLY A 195 -38.61 -17.86 -1.08
CA GLY A 195 -37.79 -18.79 -0.32
C GLY A 195 -36.31 -18.80 -0.74
N HIS A 196 -35.89 -17.81 -1.54
CA HIS A 196 -34.50 -17.65 -1.94
C HIS A 196 -33.69 -16.84 -0.93
N THR A 197 -32.38 -16.81 -1.12
CA THR A 197 -31.41 -16.11 -0.25
C THR A 197 -30.47 -15.25 -1.09
N LEU A 198 -29.89 -14.22 -0.49
CA LEU A 198 -29.05 -13.23 -1.19
C LEU A 198 -27.56 -13.39 -0.90
N PHE A 199 -26.78 -13.24 -1.97
CA PHE A 199 -25.40 -12.78 -1.92
C PHE A 199 -25.39 -11.31 -2.33
N VAL A 200 -24.87 -10.43 -1.48
CA VAL A 200 -24.75 -8.99 -1.75
C VAL A 200 -23.29 -8.59 -1.83
N ALA A 201 -22.93 -7.97 -2.94
CA ALA A 201 -21.63 -7.37 -3.19
C ALA A 201 -21.75 -5.85 -3.24
N VAL A 202 -20.90 -5.13 -2.50
CA VAL A 202 -20.81 -3.67 -2.53
C VAL A 202 -19.39 -3.29 -2.91
N ASP A 203 -19.19 -2.80 -4.14
CA ASP A 203 -17.89 -2.38 -4.64
C ASP A 203 -17.64 -0.89 -4.36
N ASN A 204 -16.40 -0.56 -4.02
CA ASN A 204 -15.92 0.82 -3.82
C ASN A 204 -16.80 1.66 -2.88
N TYR A 205 -17.13 1.14 -1.70
CA TYR A 205 -18.05 1.79 -0.75
C TYR A 205 -17.67 3.24 -0.41
N ASP A 206 -16.37 3.51 -0.28
CA ASP A 206 -15.78 4.81 0.02
C ASP A 206 -15.58 5.71 -1.22
N ALA A 207 -16.04 5.33 -2.41
CA ALA A 207 -15.89 6.18 -3.60
C ALA A 207 -16.51 7.58 -3.44
N PRO A 208 -17.75 7.74 -2.94
CA PRO A 208 -18.36 9.07 -2.81
C PRO A 208 -17.55 9.99 -1.88
N THR A 209 -17.08 9.43 -0.77
CA THR A 209 -16.31 10.21 0.20
C THR A 209 -14.93 10.58 -0.34
N ARG A 210 -14.23 9.66 -1.04
CA ARG A 210 -12.93 9.93 -1.66
C ARG A 210 -12.99 11.07 -2.69
N VAL A 211 -13.97 11.04 -3.61
CA VAL A 211 -14.05 12.06 -4.70
C VAL A 211 -14.09 13.47 -4.13
N ARG A 212 -14.82 13.68 -3.04
CA ARG A 212 -14.88 14.99 -2.38
C ARG A 212 -13.57 15.40 -1.72
N THR A 213 -12.97 14.50 -0.95
CA THR A 213 -11.71 14.75 -0.24
C THR A 213 -10.65 15.32 -1.17
N PHE A 214 -10.61 14.85 -2.43
CA PHE A 214 -9.63 15.31 -3.42
C PHE A 214 -10.11 16.46 -4.30
N ALA A 215 -11.42 16.65 -4.49
CA ALA A 215 -11.96 17.79 -5.24
C ALA A 215 -11.75 19.12 -4.52
N ALA A 216 -11.88 19.16 -3.18
CA ALA A 216 -11.87 20.39 -2.38
C ALA A 216 -10.56 21.23 -2.44
N ARG A 217 -9.46 20.71 -3.00
CA ARG A 217 -8.15 21.39 -3.05
C ARG A 217 -7.64 21.66 -4.48
N ALA A 218 -8.28 21.10 -5.51
CA ALA A 218 -7.85 21.24 -6.90
C ALA A 218 -8.39 22.50 -7.59
N GLU A 219 -9.51 23.06 -7.12
CA GLU A 219 -10.16 24.24 -7.71
C GLU A 219 -10.52 25.28 -6.62
N ARG A 220 -10.72 26.54 -7.03
CA ARG A 220 -10.80 27.71 -6.11
C ARG A 220 -11.85 27.53 -5.00
N PRO A 221 -11.54 27.87 -3.73
CA PRO A 221 -12.45 27.73 -2.57
C PRO A 221 -13.80 28.44 -2.71
N ASP A 222 -13.85 29.52 -3.50
CA ASP A 222 -15.00 30.45 -3.54
C ASP A 222 -16.26 29.88 -4.22
N SER A 223 -16.17 28.73 -4.91
CA SER A 223 -17.34 28.05 -5.53
C SER A 223 -17.83 26.82 -4.76
N TYR A 224 -17.24 26.50 -3.60
CA TYR A 224 -17.51 25.24 -2.89
C TYR A 224 -18.62 25.29 -1.82
N GLN A 225 -19.28 26.43 -1.63
CA GLN A 225 -20.34 26.55 -0.62
C GLN A 225 -21.54 25.63 -0.87
N ASP A 226 -21.69 25.11 -2.10
CA ASP A 226 -22.82 24.28 -2.50
C ASP A 226 -22.55 22.76 -2.48
N PHE A 227 -21.36 22.23 -2.13
CA PHE A 227 -21.10 20.78 -2.15
C PHE A 227 -21.30 20.09 -0.80
N ALA A 228 -21.96 18.92 -0.82
CA ALA A 228 -22.28 18.09 0.35
C ALA A 228 -21.07 17.77 1.24
N THR A 229 -21.12 17.98 2.56
CA THR A 229 -20.03 17.65 3.50
C THR A 229 -19.64 16.16 3.51
N ALA A 230 -18.42 15.80 3.95
CA ALA A 230 -18.04 14.39 4.10
C ALA A 230 -18.97 13.68 5.09
N ARG A 231 -19.36 14.41 6.14
CA ARG A 231 -20.40 14.03 7.08
C ARG A 231 -21.78 13.89 6.44
N GLU A 232 -22.20 14.84 5.60
CA GLU A 232 -23.47 14.74 4.88
C GLU A 232 -23.51 13.56 3.91
N ILE A 233 -22.41 13.30 3.20
CA ILE A 233 -22.26 12.13 2.31
C ILE A 233 -22.37 10.84 3.11
N GLU A 234 -21.67 10.75 4.25
CA GLU A 234 -21.74 9.60 5.14
C GLU A 234 -23.14 9.38 5.70
N LEU A 235 -23.80 10.45 6.18
CA LEU A 235 -25.18 10.38 6.66
C LEU A 235 -26.13 9.91 5.57
N ALA A 236 -25.99 10.43 4.35
CA ALA A 236 -26.78 10.00 3.19
C ALA A 236 -26.53 8.52 2.84
N LEU A 237 -25.27 8.07 2.79
CA LEU A 237 -24.95 6.65 2.58
C LEU A 237 -25.53 5.76 3.68
N ASN A 238 -25.53 6.23 4.94
CA ASN A 238 -26.10 5.47 6.03
C ASN A 238 -27.62 5.34 5.93
N SER A 239 -28.33 6.46 5.83
CA SER A 239 -29.79 6.46 5.85
C SER A 239 -30.38 5.89 4.56
N SER A 240 -29.81 6.20 3.40
CA SER A 240 -30.37 5.84 2.09
C SER A 240 -29.94 4.45 1.59
N PHE A 241 -28.82 3.91 2.08
CA PHE A 241 -28.28 2.64 1.58
C PHE A 241 -28.02 1.61 2.69
N TRP A 242 -27.19 1.95 3.68
CA TRP A 242 -26.74 0.98 4.68
C TRP A 242 -27.87 0.48 5.60
N GLU A 243 -28.65 1.39 6.19
CA GLU A 243 -29.75 1.01 7.08
C GLU A 243 -30.82 0.15 6.38
N PRO A 244 -31.31 0.51 5.17
CA PRO A 244 -32.19 -0.37 4.39
C PRO A 244 -31.58 -1.75 4.11
N LEU A 245 -30.30 -1.82 3.75
CA LEU A 245 -29.61 -3.08 3.48
C LEU A 245 -29.56 -3.97 4.74
N MET A 246 -29.28 -3.38 5.91
CA MET A 246 -29.17 -4.13 7.17
C MET A 246 -30.52 -4.61 7.72
N LYS A 247 -31.64 -3.94 7.38
CA LYS A 247 -32.99 -4.44 7.66
C LYS A 247 -33.28 -5.79 6.97
N ALA A 248 -32.51 -6.13 5.93
CA ALA A 248 -32.68 -7.35 5.13
C ALA A 248 -31.75 -8.51 5.52
N THR A 249 -31.09 -8.43 6.66
CA THR A 249 -30.18 -9.48 7.18
C THR A 249 -30.81 -10.88 7.25
N SER A 250 -32.15 -10.98 7.35
CA SER A 250 -32.85 -12.27 7.32
C SER A 250 -32.70 -13.04 6.00
N VAL A 251 -32.60 -12.34 4.86
CA VAL A 251 -32.43 -12.95 3.53
C VAL A 251 -31.00 -12.86 3.01
N ILE A 252 -30.20 -11.91 3.51
CA ILE A 252 -28.78 -11.79 3.16
C ILE A 252 -27.96 -12.84 3.91
N HIS A 253 -27.55 -13.88 3.20
CA HIS A 253 -26.68 -14.93 3.74
C HIS A 253 -25.22 -14.53 3.66
N LYS A 254 -24.83 -13.85 2.59
CA LYS A 254 -23.45 -13.47 2.31
C LYS A 254 -23.39 -12.00 1.91
N LEU A 255 -22.56 -11.22 2.58
CA LEU A 255 -22.31 -9.80 2.29
C LEU A 255 -20.80 -9.59 2.12
N CYS A 256 -20.37 -8.94 1.05
CA CYS A 256 -18.99 -8.46 0.98
C CYS A 256 -18.92 -7.03 0.47
N ILE A 257 -18.13 -6.23 1.17
CA ILE A 257 -17.96 -4.81 0.94
C ILE A 257 -16.48 -4.58 0.66
N THR A 258 -16.17 -3.77 -0.34
CA THR A 258 -14.79 -3.37 -0.63
C THR A 258 -14.64 -1.87 -0.48
N GLY A 259 -13.42 -1.46 -0.13
CA GLY A 259 -13.06 -0.05 -0.06
C GLY A 259 -11.56 0.15 -0.02
N VAL A 260 -11.13 1.41 0.03
CA VAL A 260 -9.72 1.78 0.23
C VAL A 260 -9.55 2.47 1.57
N VAL A 261 -10.11 3.66 1.73
CA VAL A 261 -10.04 4.47 2.95
C VAL A 261 -11.46 4.71 3.44
N LEU A 262 -11.88 3.98 4.49
CA LEU A 262 -13.18 4.26 5.11
C LEU A 262 -13.12 5.57 5.89
N ILE A 263 -14.21 6.32 5.84
CA ILE A 263 -14.52 7.35 6.83
C ILE A 263 -15.20 6.65 8.00
N ASP A 264 -14.88 7.01 9.24
CA ASP A 264 -15.30 6.30 10.46
C ASP A 264 -16.72 5.76 10.41
N TYR A 265 -16.85 4.45 10.23
CA TYR A 265 -18.17 3.83 10.14
C TYR A 265 -18.30 2.77 11.23
N PRO A 266 -18.82 3.14 12.42
CA PRO A 266 -19.01 2.22 13.53
C PRO A 266 -19.77 0.94 13.13
N ALA A 267 -20.70 1.05 12.18
CA ALA A 267 -21.47 -0.11 11.71
C ALA A 267 -20.68 -1.06 10.79
N LEU A 268 -19.59 -0.60 10.14
CA LEU A 268 -18.68 -1.46 9.36
C LEU A 268 -17.56 -2.04 10.23
N ARG A 269 -17.22 -1.41 11.37
CA ARG A 269 -16.17 -1.89 12.29
C ARG A 269 -16.41 -3.31 12.80
N ASN A 270 -17.67 -3.74 12.90
CA ASN A 270 -18.05 -5.07 13.37
C ASN A 270 -17.98 -6.17 12.29
N LEU A 271 -17.66 -5.81 11.03
CA LEU A 271 -17.62 -6.76 9.91
C LEU A 271 -16.24 -7.44 9.75
N ASP A 272 -15.21 -6.95 10.44
CA ASP A 272 -13.81 -7.27 10.12
C ASP A 272 -13.26 -8.51 10.86
N ASP A 273 -13.54 -8.70 12.15
CA ASP A 273 -12.62 -9.52 12.98
C ASP A 273 -12.64 -11.05 12.74
N ALA A 274 -13.76 -11.64 12.30
CA ALA A 274 -13.89 -13.10 12.28
C ALA A 274 -13.42 -13.79 10.98
N LEU A 275 -13.45 -13.10 9.84
CA LEU A 275 -13.20 -13.68 8.51
C LEU A 275 -11.85 -13.29 7.90
N MET A 276 -11.15 -12.32 8.49
CA MET A 276 -9.88 -11.81 7.98
C MET A 276 -8.80 -12.88 7.75
N PRO A 277 -8.65 -13.94 8.56
CA PRO A 277 -7.63 -14.97 8.29
C PRO A 277 -7.87 -15.72 6.97
N ALA A 278 -9.12 -16.11 6.67
CA ALA A 278 -9.46 -16.85 5.45
C ALA A 278 -9.36 -15.99 4.19
N LEU A 279 -9.59 -14.68 4.33
CA LEU A 279 -9.53 -13.70 3.25
C LEU A 279 -8.21 -12.93 3.23
N HIS A 280 -7.22 -13.28 4.04
CA HIS A 280 -5.97 -12.52 4.09
C HIS A 280 -5.30 -12.50 2.72
N ASN A 281 -5.19 -13.69 2.11
CA ASN A 281 -4.62 -13.89 0.77
C ASN A 281 -5.62 -13.59 -0.36
N ALA A 282 -6.82 -13.11 -0.02
CA ALA A 282 -7.75 -12.60 -1.01
C ALA A 282 -7.29 -11.21 -1.44
N CYS A 283 -7.26 -10.99 -2.76
CA CYS A 283 -6.82 -9.74 -3.40
C CYS A 283 -5.30 -9.52 -3.22
N GLY A 284 -4.47 -9.76 -4.25
CA GLY A 284 -3.00 -9.67 -4.15
C GLY A 284 -2.30 -10.93 -4.66
N TYR A 285 -0.98 -10.91 -4.83
CA TYR A 285 -0.20 -12.14 -5.08
C TYR A 285 0.60 -12.53 -3.84
N THR A 286 0.70 -13.82 -3.51
CA THR A 286 1.73 -14.27 -2.56
C THR A 286 3.11 -14.17 -3.20
N ASP A 287 4.17 -14.27 -2.38
CA ASP A 287 5.55 -14.31 -2.88
C ASP A 287 5.71 -15.43 -3.95
N ASP A 288 5.15 -16.62 -3.70
CA ASP A 288 5.21 -17.78 -4.60
C ASP A 288 4.45 -17.54 -5.91
N GLU A 289 3.23 -16.99 -5.83
CA GLU A 289 2.43 -16.67 -7.02
C GLU A 289 3.13 -15.62 -7.88
N ALA A 290 3.68 -14.56 -7.26
CA ALA A 290 4.36 -13.50 -7.99
C ALA A 290 5.59 -14.03 -8.74
N LEU A 291 6.40 -14.87 -8.09
CA LEU A 291 7.53 -15.54 -8.72
C LEU A 291 7.08 -16.45 -9.86
N PHE A 292 6.04 -17.26 -9.63
CA PHE A 292 5.50 -18.13 -10.66
C PHE A 292 5.08 -17.36 -11.92
N TYR A 293 4.36 -16.24 -11.76
CA TYR A 293 3.97 -15.41 -12.91
C TYR A 293 5.16 -14.74 -13.59
N ALA A 294 6.13 -14.24 -12.82
CA ALA A 294 7.34 -13.64 -13.38
C ALA A 294 8.15 -14.69 -14.18
N GLN A 295 8.36 -15.88 -13.63
CA GLN A 295 9.05 -17.01 -14.27
C GLN A 295 8.33 -17.55 -15.51
N SER A 296 7.00 -17.52 -15.50
CA SER A 296 6.21 -18.03 -16.61
C SER A 296 6.17 -17.08 -17.81
N LEU A 297 6.34 -15.77 -17.58
CA LEU A 297 6.09 -14.72 -18.58
C LEU A 297 7.34 -13.95 -19.02
N LEU A 298 8.40 -13.93 -18.20
CA LEU A 298 9.67 -13.27 -18.52
C LEU A 298 10.72 -14.29 -18.97
N GLN A 299 11.60 -13.86 -19.88
CA GLN A 299 12.74 -14.69 -20.33
C GLN A 299 13.82 -14.82 -19.27
N ASP A 300 14.04 -13.75 -18.50
CA ASP A 300 14.98 -13.68 -17.39
C ASP A 300 14.21 -13.21 -16.14
N PRO A 301 13.70 -14.14 -15.32
CA PRO A 301 12.83 -13.78 -14.22
C PRO A 301 13.63 -13.25 -13.02
N PRO A 302 13.19 -12.13 -12.42
CA PRO A 302 13.84 -11.59 -11.23
C PRO A 302 13.69 -12.52 -10.03
N SER A 303 14.64 -12.40 -9.11
CA SER A 303 14.52 -12.93 -7.76
C SER A 303 13.44 -12.20 -6.95
N LEU A 304 12.98 -12.82 -5.88
CA LEU A 304 12.01 -12.19 -4.97
C LEU A 304 12.56 -10.90 -4.34
N ALA A 305 13.87 -10.88 -4.07
CA ALA A 305 14.58 -9.72 -3.52
C ALA A 305 14.57 -8.52 -4.48
N GLU A 306 14.52 -8.76 -5.79
CA GLU A 306 14.41 -7.73 -6.83
C GLU A 306 12.95 -7.29 -7.03
N LEU A 307 11.98 -8.22 -6.97
CA LEU A 307 10.56 -7.90 -7.17
C LEU A 307 9.93 -7.09 -6.02
N GLN A 308 10.21 -7.47 -4.78
CA GLN A 308 9.57 -6.88 -3.59
C GLN A 308 9.72 -5.36 -3.51
N PRO A 309 10.90 -4.77 -3.75
CA PRO A 309 11.10 -3.31 -3.82
C PRO A 309 10.25 -2.59 -4.85
N LEU A 310 10.01 -3.23 -6.00
CA LEU A 310 9.38 -2.63 -7.17
C LEU A 310 7.86 -2.73 -7.06
N CYS A 311 7.36 -3.92 -6.72
CA CYS A 311 5.94 -4.23 -6.69
C CYS A 311 5.31 -4.04 -5.31
N GLY A 312 6.13 -3.74 -4.31
CA GLY A 312 5.76 -3.56 -2.92
C GLY A 312 5.39 -4.86 -2.21
N LYS A 313 5.52 -4.82 -0.88
CA LYS A 313 5.24 -5.95 0.01
C LYS A 313 4.26 -5.54 1.10
N PHE A 314 3.04 -6.03 1.03
CA PHE A 314 1.93 -5.55 1.85
C PHE A 314 1.53 -6.58 2.92
N LEU A 315 1.75 -6.20 4.18
CA LEU A 315 1.16 -6.77 5.37
C LEU A 315 0.00 -5.87 5.83
N PHE A 316 -1.21 -6.44 5.86
CA PHE A 316 -2.44 -5.71 6.19
C PHE A 316 -2.87 -5.84 7.65
N THR A 317 -2.32 -6.81 8.38
CA THR A 317 -2.68 -7.12 9.76
C THR A 317 -1.44 -7.31 10.62
N ASN A 318 -1.50 -6.86 11.87
CA ASN A 318 -0.48 -7.07 12.89
C ASN A 318 -0.71 -8.36 13.73
N ALA A 319 -1.55 -9.29 13.24
CA ALA A 319 -1.97 -10.44 14.05
C ALA A 319 -0.84 -11.48 14.20
N ALA A 320 -0.15 -11.45 15.35
CA ALA A 320 0.95 -12.36 15.71
C ALA A 320 0.58 -13.86 15.71
N ALA A 321 -0.69 -14.20 15.94
CA ALA A 321 -1.14 -15.60 16.10
C ALA A 321 -1.08 -16.45 14.82
N SER A 322 -0.98 -15.82 13.65
CA SER A 322 -0.85 -16.48 12.36
C SER A 322 -0.29 -15.50 11.34
N MET A 323 0.95 -15.03 11.56
CA MET A 323 1.65 -14.06 10.70
C MET A 323 1.41 -14.37 9.22
N PRO A 324 0.47 -13.68 8.58
CA PRO A 324 -0.02 -14.12 7.30
C PRO A 324 0.98 -13.71 6.23
N GLN A 325 0.98 -14.43 5.10
CA GLN A 325 1.95 -14.16 4.06
C GLN A 325 1.74 -12.76 3.49
N PRO A 326 2.82 -11.97 3.33
CA PRO A 326 2.75 -10.68 2.70
C PRO A 326 2.31 -10.81 1.25
N LEU A 327 1.58 -9.80 0.78
CA LEU A 327 1.07 -9.78 -0.59
C LEU A 327 1.79 -8.76 -1.46
N ILE A 328 1.98 -9.10 -2.73
CA ILE A 328 2.55 -8.26 -3.77
C ILE A 328 1.41 -7.60 -4.56
N HIS A 329 1.60 -6.34 -4.91
CA HIS A 329 0.59 -5.56 -5.63
C HIS A 329 0.39 -6.10 -7.07
N PRO A 330 -0.82 -6.58 -7.43
CA PRO A 330 -1.03 -7.23 -8.72
C PRO A 330 -0.74 -6.34 -9.92
N ARG A 331 -1.23 -5.10 -9.92
CA ARG A 331 -1.00 -4.16 -11.03
C ARG A 331 0.48 -3.82 -11.23
N LEU A 332 1.24 -3.62 -10.15
CA LEU A 332 2.66 -3.27 -10.26
C LEU A 332 3.47 -4.44 -10.81
N LEU A 333 3.18 -5.67 -10.35
CA LEU A 333 3.78 -6.87 -10.92
C LEU A 333 3.47 -7.01 -12.41
N LEU A 334 2.21 -6.81 -12.80
CA LEU A 334 1.81 -6.89 -14.20
C LEU A 334 2.47 -5.80 -15.05
N ASN A 335 2.55 -4.57 -14.57
CA ASN A 335 3.26 -3.50 -15.27
C ASN A 335 4.74 -3.85 -15.47
N TYR A 336 5.40 -4.37 -14.42
CA TYR A 336 6.78 -4.84 -14.50
C TYR A 336 6.94 -5.97 -15.54
N ILE A 337 6.06 -6.97 -15.54
CA ILE A 337 6.08 -8.07 -16.51
C ILE A 337 5.84 -7.57 -17.94
N PHE A 338 4.85 -6.70 -18.15
CA PHE A 338 4.48 -6.22 -19.48
C PHE A 338 5.51 -5.28 -20.10
N ASP A 339 6.23 -4.52 -19.28
CA ASP A 339 7.34 -3.68 -19.73
C ASP A 339 8.68 -4.45 -19.77
N ALA A 340 8.60 -5.79 -19.93
CA ALA A 340 9.74 -6.70 -20.09
C ALA A 340 10.79 -6.60 -18.96
N GLY A 341 10.33 -6.37 -17.73
CA GLY A 341 11.20 -6.26 -16.56
C GLY A 341 11.92 -4.92 -16.41
N SER A 342 11.49 -3.87 -17.14
CA SER A 342 12.08 -2.53 -17.05
C SER A 342 11.54 -1.76 -15.83
N ASP A 343 12.45 -1.22 -15.02
CA ASP A 343 12.12 -0.35 -13.87
C ASP A 343 11.42 0.97 -14.24
N ARG A 344 11.43 1.34 -15.54
CA ARG A 344 10.79 2.57 -16.05
C ARG A 344 9.26 2.55 -15.96
N ALA A 345 8.66 1.38 -15.71
CA ALA A 345 7.22 1.13 -15.67
C ALA A 345 6.53 1.50 -14.34
N LEU A 346 7.31 1.77 -13.29
CA LEU A 346 6.85 1.68 -11.90
C LEU A 346 6.06 2.91 -11.40
N VAL A 347 5.96 3.96 -12.22
CA VAL A 347 5.18 5.16 -11.93
C VAL A 347 4.07 5.32 -12.95
N ASP A 348 3.17 4.33 -13.05
CA ASP A 348 1.86 4.59 -13.61
C ASP A 348 1.15 5.59 -12.69
N ARG A 349 0.99 6.83 -13.16
CA ARG A 349 0.32 7.92 -12.42
C ARG A 349 -1.08 7.51 -11.96
N GLN A 350 -1.73 6.54 -12.61
CA GLN A 350 -3.06 6.09 -12.22
C GLN A 350 -3.05 5.20 -10.98
N SER A 351 -2.09 4.28 -10.84
CA SER A 351 -1.98 3.37 -9.68
C SER A 351 -1.74 4.12 -8.37
N TYR A 352 -1.04 5.25 -8.46
CA TYR A 352 -0.65 6.06 -7.31
C TYR A 352 -1.42 7.38 -7.20
N LYS A 353 -2.48 7.59 -7.99
CA LYS A 353 -3.24 8.85 -7.99
C LYS A 353 -3.74 9.21 -6.59
N LEU A 354 -4.35 8.24 -5.89
CA LEU A 354 -4.85 8.43 -4.52
C LEU A 354 -3.74 8.91 -3.58
N LEU A 355 -2.58 8.24 -3.62
CA LEU A 355 -1.44 8.59 -2.79
C LEU A 355 -0.87 9.96 -3.14
N SER A 356 -0.74 10.28 -4.43
CA SER A 356 -0.32 11.61 -4.88
C SER A 356 -1.27 12.70 -4.38
N ASP A 357 -2.58 12.45 -4.41
CA ASP A 357 -3.57 13.42 -3.94
C ASP A 357 -3.54 13.57 -2.41
N LEU A 358 -3.32 12.48 -1.65
CA LEU A 358 -3.10 12.54 -0.20
C LEU A 358 -1.82 13.30 0.16
N PHE A 359 -0.70 13.09 -0.54
CA PHE A 359 0.53 13.84 -0.25
C PHE A 359 0.39 15.34 -0.51
N LYS A 360 -0.38 15.76 -1.53
CA LYS A 360 -0.71 17.18 -1.73
C LYS A 360 -1.53 17.78 -0.57
N MET A 361 -2.19 16.93 0.22
CA MET A 361 -2.97 17.37 1.37
C MET A 361 -2.14 17.57 2.63
N VAL A 362 -0.97 16.92 2.74
CA VAL A 362 -0.10 16.99 3.92
C VAL A 362 0.36 18.44 4.17
N PRO A 363 0.05 19.04 5.33
CA PRO A 363 0.47 20.39 5.67
C PRO A 363 1.97 20.44 6.03
N GLN A 364 2.59 21.61 5.83
CA GLN A 364 3.84 21.95 6.51
C GLN A 364 3.59 22.12 8.02
N ALA A 365 4.58 21.88 8.88
CA ALA A 365 4.40 21.89 10.33
C ALA A 365 3.71 23.14 10.89
N SER A 366 3.92 24.31 10.28
CA SER A 366 3.32 25.58 10.71
C SER A 366 1.79 25.65 10.58
N ASN A 367 1.18 24.76 9.78
CA ASN A 367 -0.25 24.73 9.47
C ASN A 367 -0.93 23.40 9.88
N ALA A 368 -0.27 22.60 10.71
CA ALA A 368 -0.76 21.26 11.08
C ALA A 368 -2.01 21.35 11.98
N VAL A 369 -3.06 20.64 11.60
CA VAL A 369 -4.21 20.37 12.47
C VAL A 369 -3.82 19.23 13.42
N PRO A 370 -4.18 19.28 14.72
CA PRO A 370 -3.91 18.18 15.65
C PRO A 370 -4.35 16.82 15.07
N GLY A 371 -3.45 15.85 15.05
CA GLY A 371 -3.69 14.51 14.50
C GLY A 371 -3.37 14.32 13.01
N SER A 372 -3.03 15.39 12.28
CA SER A 372 -2.50 15.29 10.92
C SER A 372 -0.99 15.06 10.94
N ILE A 373 -0.52 14.23 10.03
CA ILE A 373 0.90 14.16 9.71
C ILE A 373 1.34 15.45 9.00
N THR A 374 2.61 15.75 9.13
CA THR A 374 3.31 16.89 8.55
C THR A 374 4.38 16.44 7.57
N VAL A 375 4.86 17.36 6.72
CA VAL A 375 5.98 17.07 5.81
C VAL A 375 7.24 16.73 6.60
N GLU A 376 7.45 17.34 7.77
CA GLU A 376 8.54 17.05 8.70
C GLU A 376 8.49 15.60 9.23
N GLU A 377 7.29 15.11 9.56
CA GLU A 377 7.10 13.71 9.94
C GLU A 377 7.34 12.74 8.77
N LEU A 378 7.06 13.14 7.52
CA LEU A 378 7.45 12.36 6.35
C LEU A 378 8.97 12.32 6.15
N ILE A 379 9.67 13.42 6.42
CA ILE A 379 11.16 13.45 6.44
C ILE A 379 11.67 12.48 7.50
N LEU A 380 11.10 12.50 8.70
CA LEU A 380 11.45 11.56 9.76
C LEU A 380 11.18 10.10 9.35
N LEU A 381 10.02 9.81 8.74
CA LEU A 381 9.70 8.47 8.22
C LEU A 381 10.79 7.93 7.28
N VAL A 382 11.29 8.76 6.34
CA VAL A 382 12.36 8.34 5.42
C VAL A 382 13.68 8.18 6.18
N ALA A 383 14.02 9.11 7.07
CA ALA A 383 15.27 9.08 7.83
C ALA A 383 15.37 7.87 8.78
N THR A 384 14.27 7.48 9.42
CA THR A 384 14.19 6.36 10.37
C THR A 384 13.86 5.02 9.69
N GLY A 385 13.37 5.06 8.45
CA GLY A 385 12.88 3.90 7.70
C GLY A 385 11.54 3.34 8.18
N GLY A 386 10.86 4.01 9.12
CA GLY A 386 9.56 3.58 9.63
C GLY A 386 9.03 4.45 10.79
N VAL A 387 7.73 4.38 11.02
CA VAL A 387 7.01 5.14 12.04
C VAL A 387 6.16 4.22 12.90
N GLN A 388 5.97 4.58 14.16
CA GLN A 388 5.10 3.79 15.04
C GLN A 388 3.65 3.86 14.54
N ALA A 389 3.00 2.70 14.45
CA ALA A 389 1.56 2.61 14.26
C ALA A 389 0.90 3.12 15.56
N TYR A 390 0.24 4.28 15.49
CA TYR A 390 -0.66 4.69 16.56
C TYR A 390 -1.94 3.86 16.49
N ASP A 391 -2.57 3.62 17.64
CA ASP A 391 -3.76 2.79 17.83
C ASP A 391 -4.76 2.95 16.65
N ASP A 392 -4.96 1.87 15.88
CA ASP A 392 -5.87 1.78 14.72
C ASP A 392 -7.34 2.13 15.07
N ARG A 393 -7.64 2.38 16.36
CA ARG A 393 -8.93 2.84 16.86
C ARG A 393 -9.20 4.32 16.61
N VAL A 394 -8.18 5.16 16.37
CA VAL A 394 -8.41 6.53 15.91
C VAL A 394 -8.99 6.43 14.51
N PRO A 395 -10.23 6.89 14.29
CA PRO A 395 -10.82 6.79 12.98
C PRO A 395 -9.91 7.46 11.95
N PRO A 396 -9.68 6.81 10.79
CA PRO A 396 -8.84 7.36 9.73
C PRO A 396 -9.34 8.72 9.21
N PHE A 397 -10.53 9.18 9.60
CA PHE A 397 -11.13 10.43 9.17
C PHE A 397 -11.85 11.10 10.35
N ASP A 398 -11.53 12.36 10.64
CA ASP A 398 -12.45 13.26 11.35
C ASP A 398 -13.39 13.89 10.30
N LEU A 399 -14.68 13.70 10.52
CA LEU A 399 -15.76 14.03 9.60
C LEU A 399 -15.90 15.52 9.30
N ASP A 400 -15.45 16.35 10.25
CA ASP A 400 -15.44 17.81 10.14
C ASP A 400 -14.10 18.33 9.61
N ALA A 401 -13.03 17.51 9.68
CA ALA A 401 -11.68 17.87 9.26
C ALA A 401 -11.25 17.07 8.02
N THR A 402 -11.92 17.37 6.89
CA THR A 402 -11.62 16.85 5.53
C THR A 402 -10.18 17.06 5.02
N SER A 403 -9.28 17.58 5.86
CA SER A 403 -7.90 17.95 5.56
C SER A 403 -6.85 17.19 6.40
N ILE A 404 -7.26 16.31 7.33
CA ILE A 404 -6.32 15.55 8.17
C ILE A 404 -5.85 14.31 7.42
N VAL A 405 -4.56 14.23 7.10
CA VAL A 405 -3.93 13.00 6.61
C VAL A 405 -3.24 12.33 7.79
N ASN A 406 -3.49 11.04 8.03
CA ASN A 406 -2.81 10.29 9.08
C ASN A 406 -2.07 9.05 8.54
N TRP A 407 -1.29 8.39 9.39
CA TRP A 407 -0.54 7.19 9.03
C TRP A 407 -1.41 6.03 8.55
N SER A 408 -2.59 5.85 9.14
CA SER A 408 -3.54 4.81 8.75
C SER A 408 -4.09 5.03 7.34
N MET A 409 -4.35 6.29 6.95
CA MET A 409 -4.75 6.63 5.58
C MET A 409 -3.63 6.31 4.59
N LEU A 410 -2.39 6.69 4.88
CA LEU A 410 -1.25 6.38 4.02
C LEU A 410 -1.03 4.86 3.90
N ARG A 411 -1.27 4.10 4.98
CA ARG A 411 -1.25 2.63 4.97
C ARG A 411 -2.32 2.06 4.05
N LEU A 412 -3.58 2.46 4.24
CA LEU A 412 -4.71 1.96 3.46
C LEU A 412 -4.62 2.35 1.98
N ALA A 413 -4.09 3.54 1.69
CA ALA A 413 -3.83 3.99 0.32
C ALA A 413 -2.61 3.30 -0.33
N GLY A 414 -1.79 2.58 0.45
CA GLY A 414 -0.72 1.72 -0.03
C GLY A 414 0.68 2.31 0.00
N ALA A 415 0.91 3.43 0.70
CA ALA A 415 2.25 3.97 0.91
C ALA A 415 2.99 3.27 2.05
N LEU A 416 2.25 2.80 3.05
CA LEU A 416 2.79 2.17 4.25
C LEU A 416 2.24 0.75 4.46
N THR A 417 3.00 -0.05 5.20
CA THR A 417 2.65 -1.42 5.60
C THR A 417 3.25 -1.76 6.95
N TYR A 418 2.67 -2.73 7.67
CA TYR A 418 3.29 -3.21 8.90
C TYR A 418 4.67 -3.83 8.63
N ASP A 419 5.56 -3.62 9.58
CA ASP A 419 6.82 -4.34 9.65
C ASP A 419 6.58 -5.76 10.16
N ARG A 420 7.35 -6.72 9.66
CA ARG A 420 7.26 -8.11 10.08
C ARG A 420 7.97 -8.34 11.41
N GLU A 421 9.00 -7.54 11.69
CA GLU A 421 9.87 -7.71 12.85
C GLU A 421 9.33 -6.99 14.10
N THR A 422 8.47 -6.00 13.89
CA THR A 422 7.94 -5.14 14.96
C THR A 422 6.46 -4.93 14.75
N GLU A 423 5.67 -5.41 15.70
CA GLU A 423 4.20 -5.44 15.63
C GLU A 423 3.62 -4.04 15.35
N ASP A 424 4.10 -3.01 16.05
CA ASP A 424 3.50 -1.67 15.97
C ASP A 424 4.29 -0.69 15.10
N THR A 425 4.92 -1.15 14.01
CA THR A 425 5.65 -0.24 13.12
C THR A 425 5.16 -0.31 11.69
N LEU A 426 5.03 0.86 11.07
CA LEU A 426 4.75 1.04 9.66
C LEU A 426 6.03 1.41 8.92
N ARG A 427 6.21 0.83 7.74
CA ARG A 427 7.32 1.10 6.82
C ARG A 427 6.81 1.38 5.42
N ILE A 428 7.64 2.02 4.60
CA ILE A 428 7.31 2.34 3.21
C ILE A 428 7.21 1.06 2.38
N THR A 429 6.18 0.97 1.52
CA THR A 429 5.81 -0.25 0.80
C THR A 429 6.68 -0.58 -0.39
N SER A 430 7.06 0.43 -1.19
CA SER A 430 7.78 0.26 -2.46
C SER A 430 8.62 1.49 -2.85
N LYS A 431 9.54 1.33 -3.81
CA LYS A 431 10.30 2.44 -4.41
C LYS A 431 9.38 3.53 -4.99
N ALA A 432 8.24 3.15 -5.56
CA ALA A 432 7.28 4.10 -6.12
C ALA A 432 6.57 4.93 -5.04
N ALA A 433 6.21 4.32 -3.91
CA ALA A 433 5.69 5.07 -2.75
C ALA A 433 6.75 6.04 -2.21
N LEU A 434 8.00 5.59 -2.08
CA LEU A 434 9.13 6.42 -1.64
C LEU A 434 9.38 7.61 -2.59
N SER A 435 9.32 7.39 -3.91
CA SER A 435 9.45 8.45 -4.91
C SER A 435 8.38 9.54 -4.78
N LEU A 436 7.13 9.16 -4.44
CA LEU A 436 6.06 10.13 -4.19
C LEU A 436 6.29 10.91 -2.88
N ILE A 437 6.85 10.25 -1.86
CA ILE A 437 7.23 10.93 -0.61
C ILE A 437 8.33 11.96 -0.91
N HIS A 438 9.37 11.61 -1.67
CA HIS A 438 10.40 12.58 -2.10
C HIS A 438 9.80 13.78 -2.84
N THR A 439 8.86 13.53 -3.76
CA THR A 439 8.13 14.62 -4.45
C THR A 439 7.41 15.56 -3.47
N CYS A 440 7.03 15.07 -2.29
CA CYS A 440 6.38 15.87 -1.25
C CYS A 440 7.37 16.59 -0.32
N VAL A 441 8.53 15.99 -0.02
CA VAL A 441 9.45 16.49 1.01
C VAL A 441 10.65 17.26 0.45
N ASP A 442 10.97 17.12 -0.84
CA ASP A 442 12.24 17.57 -1.42
C ASP A 442 12.55 19.05 -1.22
N ASP A 443 11.58 19.92 -1.49
CA ASP A 443 11.76 21.37 -1.38
C ASP A 443 12.00 21.77 0.09
N LEU A 444 11.15 21.26 0.99
CA LEU A 444 11.25 21.55 2.42
C LEU A 444 12.55 21.01 3.02
N PHE A 445 12.92 19.77 2.67
CA PHE A 445 14.14 19.14 3.17
C PHE A 445 15.38 19.93 2.72
N SER A 446 15.42 20.34 1.46
CA SER A 446 16.51 21.15 0.90
C SER A 446 16.66 22.50 1.58
N GLU A 447 15.54 23.18 1.82
CA GLU A 447 15.51 24.47 2.50
C GLU A 447 15.94 24.33 3.96
N CYS A 448 15.41 23.33 4.68
CA CYS A 448 15.72 23.09 6.07
C CYS A 448 17.20 22.79 6.30
N HIS A 449 17.82 21.99 5.44
CA HIS A 449 19.20 21.55 5.62
C HIS A 449 20.20 22.27 4.72
N HIS A 450 19.76 23.33 4.03
CA HIS A 450 20.58 24.14 3.12
C HIS A 450 21.37 23.31 2.10
N LEU A 451 20.79 22.21 1.61
CA LEU A 451 21.55 21.19 0.87
C LEU A 451 22.02 21.63 -0.52
N GLY A 452 21.35 22.62 -1.12
CA GLY A 452 21.55 23.10 -2.51
C GLY A 452 22.93 22.89 -3.15
N PHE A 453 23.71 23.95 -3.35
CA PHE A 453 25.05 23.81 -3.96
C PHE A 453 26.09 23.23 -2.98
N ILE A 454 25.78 23.21 -1.68
CA ILE A 454 26.71 22.79 -0.62
C ILE A 454 26.99 21.29 -0.73
N PHE A 455 25.95 20.46 -0.89
CA PHE A 455 26.12 19.02 -1.02
C PHE A 455 26.94 18.63 -2.24
N TYR A 456 26.69 19.28 -3.37
CA TYR A 456 27.46 19.06 -4.59
C TYR A 456 28.97 19.30 -4.37
N ASN A 457 29.35 20.37 -3.69
CA ASN A 457 30.76 20.63 -3.40
C ASN A 457 31.34 19.62 -2.42
N ALA A 458 30.56 19.20 -1.42
CA ALA A 458 30.99 18.21 -0.45
C ALA A 458 31.24 16.85 -1.11
N LEU A 459 30.32 16.39 -1.96
CA LEU A 459 30.47 15.14 -2.70
C LEU A 459 31.66 15.21 -3.67
N ARG A 460 31.86 16.35 -4.34
CA ARG A 460 33.04 16.59 -5.18
C ARG A 460 34.34 16.58 -4.36
N SER A 461 34.36 17.19 -3.18
CA SER A 461 35.52 17.17 -2.28
C SER A 461 35.87 15.73 -1.89
N PHE A 462 34.85 14.98 -1.47
CA PHE A 462 35.01 13.59 -1.07
C PHE A 462 35.51 12.70 -2.21
N THR A 463 34.88 12.76 -3.38
CA THR A 463 35.20 11.85 -4.49
C THR A 463 36.43 12.27 -5.31
N ILE A 464 36.65 13.57 -5.54
CA ILE A 464 37.78 14.07 -6.36
C ILE A 464 38.96 14.50 -5.51
N LEU A 465 38.73 15.20 -4.40
CA LEU A 465 39.82 15.72 -3.56
C LEU A 465 40.23 14.74 -2.46
N GLY A 466 39.40 13.72 -2.20
CA GLY A 466 39.63 12.74 -1.12
C GLY A 466 39.41 13.34 0.27
N ASP A 467 38.81 14.52 0.34
CA ASP A 467 38.55 15.26 1.58
C ASP A 467 37.10 14.98 2.04
N PRO A 468 36.91 14.21 3.13
CA PRO A 468 35.59 13.81 3.59
C PRO A 468 34.90 14.84 4.48
N GLU A 469 35.64 15.82 5.03
CA GLU A 469 35.13 16.72 6.08
C GLU A 469 33.84 17.44 5.67
N PRO A 470 33.72 18.03 4.46
CA PRO A 470 32.49 18.73 4.08
C PRO A 470 31.28 17.81 4.00
N LEU A 471 31.47 16.53 3.65
CA LEU A 471 30.38 15.56 3.58
C LEU A 471 29.97 15.11 4.98
N LEU A 472 30.94 14.87 5.86
CA LEU A 472 30.71 14.53 7.27
C LEU A 472 29.96 15.65 7.99
N ASP A 473 30.34 16.91 7.75
CA ASP A 473 29.64 18.08 8.30
C ASP A 473 28.16 18.14 7.91
N ILE A 474 27.84 17.87 6.64
CA ILE A 474 26.44 17.84 6.17
C ILE A 474 25.67 16.71 6.86
N LEU A 475 26.22 15.50 6.86
CA LEU A 475 25.58 14.35 7.50
C LEU A 475 25.32 14.63 8.98
N LEU A 476 26.34 15.12 9.69
CA LEU A 476 26.28 15.46 11.09
C LEU A 476 25.22 16.53 11.37
N ASN A 477 25.13 17.57 10.54
CA ASN A 477 24.11 18.61 10.67
C ASN A 477 22.69 18.06 10.49
N VAL A 478 22.50 17.14 9.53
CA VAL A 478 21.21 16.47 9.33
C VAL A 478 20.85 15.62 10.55
N PHE A 479 21.75 14.75 11.00
CA PHE A 479 21.52 13.92 12.19
C PHE A 479 21.22 14.75 13.43
N ARG A 480 22.03 15.77 13.70
CA ARG A 480 21.84 16.63 14.89
C ARG A 480 20.51 17.35 14.92
N ARG A 481 19.89 17.56 13.76
CA ARG A 481 18.56 18.17 13.66
C ARG A 481 17.43 17.15 13.74
N LEU A 482 17.61 15.94 13.23
CA LEU A 482 16.57 14.91 13.21
C LEU A 482 16.52 14.10 14.52
N THR A 483 17.66 13.74 15.09
CA THR A 483 17.75 12.88 16.28
C THR A 483 16.95 13.40 17.48
N PRO A 484 17.00 14.70 17.84
CA PRO A 484 16.21 15.20 18.97
C PRO A 484 14.69 15.05 18.80
N GLN A 485 14.20 14.96 17.56
CA GLN A 485 12.77 14.76 17.28
C GLN A 485 12.34 13.30 17.49
N CYS A 486 13.29 12.38 17.69
CA CYS A 486 13.04 10.96 17.89
C CYS A 486 13.26 10.50 19.34
N PHE A 487 13.52 11.38 20.30
CA PHE A 487 13.69 10.95 21.68
C PHE A 487 12.40 10.30 22.23
N GLY A 488 12.53 9.08 22.74
CA GLY A 488 11.41 8.26 23.20
C GLY A 488 10.67 7.49 22.09
N SER A 489 11.05 7.68 20.82
CA SER A 489 10.63 6.81 19.72
C SER A 489 11.37 5.47 19.77
N GLN A 490 10.75 4.41 19.24
CA GLN A 490 11.43 3.14 19.03
C GLN A 490 12.45 3.18 17.90
N ARG A 491 12.37 4.20 17.02
CA ARG A 491 13.27 4.36 15.88
C ARG A 491 13.99 5.69 15.89
N GLU A 492 15.23 5.63 15.42
CA GLU A 492 16.14 6.74 15.30
C GLU A 492 16.54 6.94 13.84
N PRO A 493 16.96 8.16 13.44
CA PRO A 493 17.50 8.39 12.11
C PRO A 493 18.69 7.46 11.86
N ASN A 494 18.79 6.93 10.64
CA ASN A 494 19.89 6.06 10.23
C ASN A 494 20.56 6.56 8.95
N LEU A 495 21.80 6.12 8.71
CA LEU A 495 22.57 6.56 7.56
C LEU A 495 21.87 6.24 6.24
N GLN A 496 21.22 5.09 6.13
CA GLN A 496 20.53 4.72 4.90
C GLN A 496 19.41 5.72 4.58
N GLY A 497 18.56 6.05 5.55
CA GLY A 497 17.47 7.02 5.39
C GLY A 497 17.96 8.44 5.16
N VAL A 498 19.04 8.86 5.84
CA VAL A 498 19.66 10.18 5.63
C VAL A 498 20.29 10.28 4.24
N PHE A 499 20.99 9.24 3.80
CA PHE A 499 21.51 9.18 2.43
C PHE A 499 20.38 9.18 1.40
N GLU A 500 19.31 8.43 1.63
CA GLU A 500 18.13 8.43 0.76
C GLU A 500 17.54 9.84 0.61
N LEU A 501 17.32 10.55 1.71
CA LEU A 501 16.84 11.94 1.70
C LEU A 501 17.75 12.89 0.94
N ILE A 502 19.07 12.74 1.07
CA ILE A 502 20.03 13.65 0.43
C ILE A 502 20.19 13.34 -1.06
N PHE A 503 20.38 12.07 -1.43
CA PHE A 503 20.72 11.67 -2.80
C PHE A 503 19.51 11.64 -3.74
N CYS A 504 18.34 11.28 -3.23
CA CYS A 504 17.12 11.25 -4.04
C CYS A 504 16.40 12.59 -4.09
N ASN A 505 16.93 13.62 -3.42
CA ASN A 505 16.42 14.97 -3.49
C ASN A 505 16.50 15.56 -4.92
N SER A 506 15.43 16.19 -5.39
CA SER A 506 15.35 16.83 -6.71
C SER A 506 16.49 17.82 -7.00
N HIS A 507 16.96 18.59 -6.01
CA HIS A 507 18.09 19.52 -6.19
C HIS A 507 19.41 18.80 -6.44
N CYS A 508 19.58 17.60 -5.89
CA CYS A 508 20.77 16.77 -6.10
C CYS A 508 20.69 16.00 -7.42
N GLN A 509 19.49 15.51 -7.78
CA GLN A 509 19.25 14.78 -9.04
C GLN A 509 19.46 15.64 -10.29
N GLN A 510 19.22 16.96 -10.24
CA GLN A 510 19.45 17.86 -11.37
C GLN A 510 20.88 17.79 -11.94
N TRP A 511 21.85 17.31 -11.15
CA TRP A 511 23.27 17.30 -11.51
C TRP A 511 23.76 15.96 -12.08
N ARG A 512 22.97 14.87 -12.07
CA ARG A 512 23.34 13.53 -12.62
C ARG A 512 22.15 12.66 -13.05
N ARG A 513 22.44 11.58 -13.80
CA ARG A 513 21.46 10.52 -14.12
C ARG A 513 20.88 9.92 -12.83
N VAL A 514 19.58 9.64 -12.89
CA VAL A 514 18.68 9.12 -11.83
C VAL A 514 19.40 8.20 -10.83
N VAL A 515 19.54 8.65 -9.58
CA VAL A 515 19.84 7.76 -8.46
C VAL A 515 18.53 7.07 -8.11
N GLU A 516 18.52 5.73 -8.15
CA GLU A 516 17.33 4.99 -7.77
C GLU A 516 17.07 5.08 -6.26
N PRO A 517 15.81 5.20 -5.83
CA PRO A 517 15.44 5.14 -4.43
C PRO A 517 15.97 3.87 -3.75
N MET A 518 16.58 4.03 -2.58
CA MET A 518 17.09 2.96 -1.74
C MET A 518 15.94 2.21 -1.07
N ILE A 519 16.10 0.91 -0.90
CA ILE A 519 15.16 0.10 -0.14
C ILE A 519 15.46 0.31 1.33
N LEU A 520 14.74 1.22 1.97
CA LEU A 520 14.90 1.51 3.38
C LEU A 520 14.64 0.24 4.21
N ARG A 521 15.64 -0.18 4.98
CA ARG A 521 15.50 -1.30 5.92
C ARG A 521 15.30 -0.76 7.33
N ALA A 522 14.54 -1.50 8.12
CA ALA A 522 14.38 -1.18 9.53
C ALA A 522 15.72 -1.31 10.27
N PRO A 523 16.07 -0.37 11.16
CA PRO A 523 17.21 -0.53 12.06
C PRO A 523 16.94 -1.71 13.00
N GLY A 524 17.62 -2.84 12.76
CA GLY A 524 17.47 -4.07 13.54
C GLY A 524 17.87 -5.35 12.80
N SER A 525 17.63 -5.44 11.49
CA SER A 525 17.86 -6.68 10.72
C SER A 525 19.27 -6.84 10.15
N MET A 526 19.98 -5.74 9.90
CA MET A 526 21.40 -5.71 9.51
C MET A 526 22.05 -4.41 10.00
N MET A 527 23.17 -4.50 10.71
CA MET A 527 23.88 -3.32 11.24
C MET A 527 24.64 -2.54 10.17
N SER A 528 24.86 -3.14 8.99
CA SER A 528 25.56 -2.49 7.89
C SER A 528 24.85 -2.71 6.57
N VAL A 529 24.77 -1.64 5.77
CA VAL A 529 24.18 -1.64 4.43
C VAL A 529 25.22 -1.06 3.46
N GLU A 530 25.40 -1.72 2.32
CA GLU A 530 26.18 -1.16 1.23
C GLU A 530 25.29 -0.34 0.30
N VAL A 531 25.73 0.86 -0.01
CA VAL A 531 25.03 1.80 -0.89
C VAL A 531 25.95 2.21 -2.02
N GLN A 532 25.44 2.13 -3.24
CA GLN A 532 26.13 2.55 -4.43
C GLN A 532 25.75 3.99 -4.77
N ILE A 533 26.74 4.88 -4.85
CA ILE A 533 26.56 6.27 -5.24
C ILE A 533 27.38 6.58 -6.50
N PRO A 534 26.92 7.47 -7.38
CA PRO A 534 27.66 7.77 -8.60
C PRO A 534 28.90 8.63 -8.27
N ALA A 535 30.10 8.19 -8.67
CA ALA A 535 31.36 8.90 -8.38
C ALA A 535 31.55 10.12 -9.28
N TYR A 536 31.72 11.31 -8.70
CA TYR A 536 31.64 12.59 -9.41
C TYR A 536 32.59 12.69 -10.63
N GLN A 537 32.11 13.27 -11.74
CA GLN A 537 32.74 13.36 -13.07
C GLN A 537 33.24 12.05 -13.74
N THR A 538 33.08 10.90 -13.10
CA THR A 538 33.38 9.60 -13.69
C THR A 538 32.10 8.79 -13.93
N ASP A 539 32.13 7.85 -14.87
CA ASP A 539 31.11 6.81 -15.02
C ASP A 539 31.26 5.69 -13.98
N LYS A 540 32.15 5.87 -13.00
CA LYS A 540 32.37 4.91 -11.91
C LYS A 540 31.27 5.05 -10.85
N VAL A 541 30.95 3.93 -10.21
CA VAL A 541 30.09 3.86 -9.03
C VAL A 541 30.98 3.65 -7.82
N LEU A 542 30.75 4.43 -6.77
CA LEU A 542 31.42 4.29 -5.48
C LEU A 542 30.48 3.52 -4.55
N THR A 543 30.94 2.39 -4.04
CA THR A 543 30.24 1.64 -3.00
C THR A 543 30.64 2.20 -1.64
N LEU A 544 29.66 2.51 -0.81
CA LEU A 544 29.81 2.98 0.56
C LEU A 544 29.25 1.95 1.51
N LYS A 545 29.96 1.69 2.59
CA LYS A 545 29.45 0.89 3.70
C LYS A 545 28.87 1.83 4.74
N LEU A 546 27.60 1.65 5.11
CA LEU A 546 26.90 2.48 6.07
C LEU A 546 26.54 1.65 7.29
N THR A 547 26.91 2.11 8.49
CA THR A 547 26.56 1.47 9.76
C THR A 547 25.98 2.49 10.72
N THR A 548 24.84 2.18 11.34
CA THR A 548 24.20 3.07 12.32
C THR A 548 24.06 2.34 13.64
N LEU A 549 24.63 2.91 14.69
CA LEU A 549 24.44 2.47 16.07
C LEU A 549 23.47 3.41 16.75
N THR A 550 22.40 2.86 17.29
CA THR A 550 21.32 3.62 17.94
C THR A 550 21.76 4.16 19.30
N LEU A 551 21.29 5.35 19.66
CA LEU A 551 21.46 5.97 20.96
C LEU A 551 20.92 5.06 22.06
N CYS A 552 19.75 4.45 21.83
CA CYS A 552 19.15 3.49 22.75
C CYS A 552 20.04 2.25 22.98
N GLY A 553 20.66 1.70 21.93
CA GLY A 553 21.54 0.53 22.07
C GLY A 553 22.83 0.85 22.83
N ILE A 554 23.36 2.07 22.70
CA ILE A 554 24.51 2.52 23.50
C ILE A 554 24.09 2.73 24.97
N TRP A 555 22.94 3.36 25.19
CA TRP A 555 22.43 3.62 26.53
C TRP A 555 22.17 2.33 27.31
N LEU A 556 21.51 1.35 26.68
CA LEU A 556 21.23 0.03 27.27
C LEU A 556 22.51 -0.75 27.60
N ALA A 557 23.58 -0.56 26.82
CA ALA A 557 24.87 -1.19 27.10
C ALA A 557 25.54 -0.63 28.36
N LEU A 558 25.35 0.65 28.63
CA LEU A 558 25.85 1.33 29.82
C LEU A 558 24.97 1.10 31.05
N HIS A 559 23.67 0.84 30.84
CA HIS A 559 22.66 0.66 31.88
C HIS A 559 21.93 -0.69 31.73
N PRO A 560 22.65 -1.84 31.80
CA PRO A 560 22.08 -3.15 31.47
C PRO A 560 21.01 -3.64 32.46
N ASN A 561 20.87 -3.00 33.62
CA ASN A 561 19.89 -3.36 34.65
C ASN A 561 18.67 -2.44 34.66
N ASP A 562 18.66 -1.39 33.84
CA ASP A 562 17.57 -0.43 33.80
C ASP A 562 16.53 -0.85 32.76
N ASP A 563 15.30 -0.36 32.93
CA ASP A 563 14.25 -0.49 31.91
C ASP A 563 14.59 0.35 30.67
N LYS A 564 13.75 0.30 29.62
CA LYS A 564 13.94 1.11 28.42
C LYS A 564 14.07 2.62 28.78
N PRO A 565 15.03 3.34 28.18
CA PRO A 565 15.26 4.74 28.52
C PRO A 565 14.06 5.60 28.14
N THR A 566 13.75 6.60 28.98
CA THR A 566 12.75 7.61 28.65
C THR A 566 13.29 8.61 27.62
N ALA A 567 12.40 9.40 27.02
CA ALA A 567 12.82 10.49 26.13
C ALA A 567 13.80 11.47 26.81
N HIS A 568 13.59 11.73 28.11
CA HIS A 568 14.45 12.62 28.88
C HIS A 568 15.84 12.02 29.14
N ASP A 569 15.90 10.71 29.42
CA ASP A 569 17.18 10.00 29.60
C ASP A 569 18.00 10.03 28.31
N LEU A 570 17.34 9.79 27.16
CA LEU A 570 17.97 9.86 25.84
C LEU A 570 18.43 11.27 25.50
N GLU A 571 17.65 12.31 25.82
CA GLU A 571 18.05 13.71 25.59
C GLU A 571 19.30 14.07 26.40
N GLY A 572 19.31 13.75 27.70
CA GLY A 572 20.47 13.98 28.57
C GLY A 572 21.72 13.26 28.06
N PHE A 573 21.56 11.98 27.70
CA PHE A 573 22.65 11.15 27.19
C PHE A 573 23.15 11.62 25.81
N TYR A 574 22.26 12.03 24.91
CA TYR A 574 22.63 12.59 23.62
C TYR A 574 23.48 13.85 23.78
N ASN A 575 23.06 14.76 24.67
CA ASN A 575 23.82 15.98 24.95
C ASN A 575 25.23 15.68 25.49
N GLU A 576 25.39 14.61 26.28
CA GLU A 576 26.71 14.15 26.72
C GLU A 576 27.54 13.61 25.54
N LEU A 577 26.94 12.76 24.70
CA LEU A 577 27.63 12.16 23.55
C LEU A 577 28.17 13.23 22.59
N VAL A 578 27.43 14.31 22.33
CA VAL A 578 27.83 15.39 21.40
C VAL A 578 29.20 15.98 21.74
N PHE A 579 29.61 15.99 23.02
CA PHE A 579 30.89 16.54 23.46
C PHE A 579 32.03 15.53 23.55
N ARG A 580 31.76 14.23 23.35
CA ARG A 580 32.78 13.19 23.35
C ARG A 580 33.60 13.21 22.06
N SER A 581 34.87 12.84 22.17
CA SER A 581 35.77 12.65 21.03
C SER A 581 35.50 11.35 20.29
N GLY A 582 35.95 11.26 19.03
CA GLY A 582 35.82 10.05 18.22
C GLY A 582 36.41 8.81 18.92
N ASP A 583 37.61 8.92 19.49
CA ASP A 583 38.28 7.82 20.19
C ASP A 583 37.49 7.34 21.42
N GLU A 584 36.95 8.28 22.21
CA GLU A 584 36.09 7.93 23.36
C GLU A 584 34.81 7.21 22.92
N LEU A 585 34.26 7.53 21.75
CA LEU A 585 33.08 6.87 21.22
C LEU A 585 33.37 5.44 20.77
N LEU A 586 34.54 5.19 20.16
CA LEU A 586 34.92 3.85 19.69
C LEU A 586 35.06 2.85 20.84
N GLU A 587 35.46 3.32 22.02
CA GLU A 587 35.60 2.52 23.24
C GLU A 587 34.27 2.35 24.00
N MET A 588 33.16 2.91 23.51
CA MET A 588 31.87 2.75 24.17
C MET A 588 31.29 1.35 23.95
N PRO A 589 30.64 0.77 24.97
CA PRO A 589 29.87 -0.46 24.79
C PRO A 589 28.57 -0.16 24.04
N TYR A 590 28.11 -1.14 23.26
CA TYR A 590 26.89 -1.12 22.48
C TYR A 590 26.17 -2.46 22.59
N HIS A 591 24.88 -2.41 22.85
CA HIS A 591 24.04 -3.58 23.08
C HIS A 591 23.35 -3.99 21.77
N VAL A 592 23.63 -5.20 21.31
CA VAL A 592 23.23 -5.70 19.99
C VAL A 592 22.72 -7.13 20.09
N TRP A 593 21.74 -7.49 19.26
CA TRP A 593 21.35 -8.89 19.09
C TRP A 593 22.40 -9.65 18.29
N SER A 594 22.90 -10.76 18.85
CA SER A 594 23.83 -11.66 18.19
C SER A 594 23.06 -12.81 17.53
N PRO A 595 23.00 -12.89 16.18
CA PRO A 595 22.34 -14.01 15.51
C PRO A 595 23.01 -15.35 15.81
N THR A 596 24.33 -15.33 16.04
CA THR A 596 25.11 -16.54 16.32
C THR A 596 24.86 -17.10 17.71
N LEU A 597 24.66 -16.22 18.70
CA LEU A 597 24.39 -16.61 20.08
C LEU A 597 22.90 -16.69 20.39
N GLU A 598 22.03 -16.24 19.47
CA GLU A 598 20.59 -16.07 19.68
C GLU A 598 20.27 -15.34 20.99
N THR A 599 21.08 -14.33 21.32
CA THR A 599 20.94 -13.53 22.54
C THR A 599 21.53 -12.14 22.35
N MET A 600 21.21 -11.23 23.28
CA MET A 600 21.83 -9.91 23.30
C MET A 600 23.27 -10.00 23.80
N GLU A 601 24.19 -9.37 23.08
CA GLU A 601 25.59 -9.23 23.46
C GLU A 601 25.98 -7.76 23.55
N THR A 602 27.06 -7.48 24.29
CA THR A 602 27.65 -6.15 24.37
C THR A 602 28.98 -6.15 23.63
N ARG A 603 29.13 -5.23 22.67
CA ARG A 603 30.34 -5.06 21.86
C ARG A 603 30.83 -3.62 21.93
N LEU A 604 32.11 -3.39 21.65
CA LEU A 604 32.62 -2.02 21.50
C LEU A 604 32.13 -1.42 20.19
N VAL A 605 31.80 -0.12 20.19
CA VAL A 605 31.44 0.65 19.00
C VAL A 605 32.50 0.52 17.90
N GLY A 606 33.78 0.55 18.26
CA GLY A 606 34.89 0.37 17.33
C GLY A 606 34.91 -0.99 16.62
N SER A 607 34.31 -2.03 17.22
CA SER A 607 34.23 -3.37 16.61
C SER A 607 33.24 -3.45 15.44
N PHE A 608 32.48 -2.38 15.19
CA PHE A 608 31.59 -2.26 14.04
C PHE A 608 32.28 -1.61 12.83
N PHE A 609 33.53 -1.18 12.97
CA PHE A 609 34.42 -0.98 11.82
C PHE A 609 35.05 -2.31 11.43
N ASP A 610 35.22 -2.55 10.13
CA ASP A 610 35.97 -3.72 9.66
C ASP A 610 37.38 -3.72 10.25
N GLU A 611 37.86 -4.87 10.74
CA GLU A 611 39.20 -4.97 11.34
C GLU A 611 40.30 -4.64 10.29
N GLU A 612 40.08 -5.03 9.03
CA GLU A 612 40.93 -4.69 7.89
C GLU A 612 40.53 -3.34 7.26
N LEU A 613 41.49 -2.62 6.68
CA LEU A 613 41.22 -1.37 5.96
C LEU A 613 40.22 -1.62 4.82
N PRO A 614 38.99 -1.07 4.91
CA PRO A 614 37.91 -1.47 4.03
C PRO A 614 38.24 -1.03 2.59
N GLU A 615 37.91 -1.88 1.62
CA GLU A 615 38.04 -1.54 0.19
C GLU A 615 37.14 -0.35 -0.17
N ASN A 616 36.02 -0.20 0.54
CA ASN A 616 35.02 0.84 0.37
C ASN A 616 35.03 1.79 1.58
N PRO A 617 34.79 3.10 1.40
CA PRO A 617 34.63 4.01 2.54
C PRO A 617 33.49 3.57 3.46
N HIS A 618 33.77 3.50 4.76
CA HIS A 618 32.83 3.03 5.79
C HIS A 618 32.42 4.17 6.70
N PHE A 619 31.15 4.59 6.60
CA PHE A 619 30.52 5.57 7.48
C PHE A 619 29.86 4.88 8.68
N LEU A 620 30.12 5.39 9.87
CA LEU A 620 29.55 4.93 11.13
C LEU A 620 28.84 6.10 11.84
N ALA A 621 27.52 6.06 11.91
CA ALA A 621 26.75 6.98 12.75
C ALA A 621 26.58 6.42 14.17
N VAL A 622 26.86 7.24 15.17
CA VAL A 622 26.82 6.86 16.60
C VAL A 622 25.80 7.73 17.33
N GLY A 623 24.64 7.13 17.63
CA GLY A 623 23.54 7.77 18.36
C GLY A 623 23.00 9.06 17.73
N GLY A 624 23.23 9.26 16.42
CA GLY A 624 22.96 10.52 15.72
C GLY A 624 23.78 11.73 16.20
N ALA A 625 24.66 11.56 17.19
CA ALA A 625 25.48 12.63 17.75
C ALA A 625 26.76 12.85 16.93
N HIS A 626 27.25 11.77 16.29
CA HIS A 626 28.49 11.73 15.52
C HIS A 626 28.36 10.87 14.26
N VAL A 627 29.14 11.23 13.24
CA VAL A 627 29.35 10.43 12.04
C VAL A 627 30.85 10.29 11.84
N LEU A 628 31.35 9.06 11.92
CA LEU A 628 32.76 8.71 11.76
C LEU A 628 32.98 8.10 10.37
N LEU A 629 34.18 8.25 9.82
CA LEU A 629 34.56 7.66 8.54
C LEU A 629 35.86 6.87 8.69
N ARG A 630 35.87 5.64 8.16
CA ARG A 630 37.08 4.85 7.96
C ARG A 630 37.26 4.59 6.46
N GLN A 631 38.41 4.98 5.92
CA GLN A 631 38.78 4.79 4.52
C GLN A 631 40.29 4.61 4.39
N ARG A 632 40.75 3.97 3.29
CA ARG A 632 42.19 3.86 3.00
C ARG A 632 42.80 5.23 2.71
N PRO A 633 44.02 5.52 3.22
CA PRO A 633 44.76 6.71 2.82
C PRO A 633 45.01 6.69 1.31
N ARG A 634 44.82 7.85 0.65
CA ARG A 634 45.01 7.99 -0.79
C ARG A 634 46.42 7.61 -1.26
N ASP A 635 47.42 7.78 -0.41
CA ASP A 635 48.83 7.48 -0.75
C ASP A 635 49.10 5.97 -0.95
N GLU A 636 48.19 5.09 -0.51
CA GLU A 636 48.28 3.64 -0.68
C GLU A 636 47.35 3.10 -1.79
N GLN A 637 46.44 3.95 -2.30
CA GLN A 637 45.60 3.68 -3.47
C GLN A 637 46.33 4.19 -4.71
N GLY A 638 47.33 3.45 -5.18
CA GLY A 638 48.00 3.79 -6.44
C GLY A 638 47.06 3.64 -7.64
N GLU A 639 46.32 4.70 -7.99
CA GLU A 639 45.80 5.05 -9.32
C GLU A 639 45.13 6.42 -9.37
#